data_AF-A0A2M7WPK0-F1
#
_entry.id   AF-A0A2M7WPK0-F1
#
_cell.length_a   1.000
_cell.length_b   1.000
_cell.length_c   1.000
_cell.angle_alpha   90.00
_cell.angle_beta   90.00
_cell.angle_gamma   90.00
#
_symmetry.space_group_name_H-M   'P 1'
#
loop_
_entity.id
_entity.type
_entity.pdbx_description
1 polymer ?
#
loop_
_entity_poly.entity_id
_entity_poly.type
_entity_poly.pdbx_seq_one_letter_code
_entity_poly.pdbx_strand_id
1 'polypeptide(L)'
;MKALNPFANPGRCKLALVSQGVSLPDGLQNASHWVAQANATESVVDIRLPSGHFATVPVAQPYSEKSSIQLRQQDADGSARLQWGDEQLDVQVLPAPRFYRNKTRSGARMGSFASLHENLLMLHPLMGCGFFAKQGRACQYCQYDSMLNEEEPPLRDPLELVEVVRAALNEREVDTVYLYNGFAPGDDVGLSRLVPVIALLRRHLGHRQIALETVAPKDTSVIDALYAAGLDIFVCNLEVHDADRFAEVCHGKQQAGGQAAIWKALDHARQVFRSGAVVSHLIVGLDEVESTKKGIDALIAHGVVPLLQPFRPLPGTPLENLAGPTLEMMEELFLHLYGAISDAGFPTHRLRHMGRVLTPMESRVLDGREAMLSERWVSSSLGRHLDGWMDGLRRHLRAGNGDGDEMLLDRRPMHVLLAGEALPFAALMVIALAAFTAVSMQAPQGLSQNGWSSLIVFTLCLVLWVTQLLPLAVTSLLGLALLPMLGVLPASEVFSLFGNPAVFFILGAFMLAAGAMQSGLSERMALLTIDRFGTSPQRLLLTMLLLPAVMACFMPEHAVAALFLPIAWEIVRSLGLKAGNGYAQSIFFALAWGAIIGGVVTLLGGARGPLALALTEELTGQTFSFADWTMAAAPIAVFMLIISALILVRITPMDGIHIGSARERISLRRLELGDFNLKAKAMSVLLVVTMLAWIFAGHSSSLAGIALLSVVAMFTLRLVSWRAVEKHVNWGVVLMYGGAIAIGKALTVSGAGLWLAHAVFPESIAGLALLALLALITLMFTEAVSNAAAVAIVLPVAIPVAAAAQIDPITVALAVGIVSGFAFMLPMGTPPNAMIFGTGFVRASHMMRYGALLSVSAFTLFMITVSLWWPLLKGFGE
;
A
#
# COMPACT_ATOMS: atom_id res chain seq x y z
N MET A 1 -41.77 20.91 42.62
CA MET A 1 -42.05 19.78 41.70
C MET A 1 -41.67 18.49 42.42
N LYS A 2 -42.50 17.44 42.34
CA LYS A 2 -42.09 16.10 42.81
C LYS A 2 -41.00 15.59 41.85
N ALA A 3 -39.88 15.11 42.37
CA ALA A 3 -38.83 14.48 41.57
C ALA A 3 -39.41 13.30 40.78
N LEU A 4 -38.99 13.14 39.52
CA LEU A 4 -39.36 11.97 38.71
C LEU A 4 -38.88 10.68 39.39
N ASN A 5 -39.77 9.69 39.41
CA ASN A 5 -39.41 8.36 39.90
C ASN A 5 -38.48 7.64 38.89
N PRO A 6 -37.23 7.31 39.27
CA PRO A 6 -36.27 6.65 38.39
C PRO A 6 -36.66 5.20 38.05
N PHE A 7 -37.44 4.51 38.88
CA PHE A 7 -37.82 3.11 38.67
C PHE A 7 -39.09 2.93 37.81
N ALA A 8 -39.80 4.02 37.49
CA ALA A 8 -41.03 3.96 36.70
C ALA A 8 -40.84 3.49 35.24
N ASN A 9 -39.63 3.62 34.69
CA ASN A 9 -39.31 3.24 33.32
C ASN A 9 -37.86 2.71 33.25
N PRO A 10 -37.58 1.59 32.54
CA PRO A 10 -36.22 1.05 32.45
C PRO A 10 -35.18 2.00 31.84
N GLY A 11 -35.56 2.81 30.85
CA GLY A 11 -34.72 3.83 30.26
C GLY A 11 -34.41 4.96 31.24
N ARG A 12 -35.42 5.42 32.01
CA ARG A 12 -35.22 6.39 33.12
C ARG A 12 -34.30 5.82 34.19
N CYS A 13 -34.47 4.55 34.54
CA CYS A 13 -33.64 3.86 35.53
C CYS A 13 -32.19 3.83 35.06
N LYS A 14 -31.92 3.37 33.82
CA LYS A 14 -30.57 3.38 33.23
C LYS A 14 -29.98 4.80 33.20
N LEU A 15 -30.76 5.80 32.78
CA LEU A 15 -30.34 7.19 32.74
C LEU A 15 -29.92 7.70 34.12
N ALA A 16 -30.76 7.49 35.14
CA ALA A 16 -30.50 7.90 36.52
C ALA A 16 -29.25 7.23 37.11
N LEU A 17 -29.10 5.91 36.89
CA LEU A 17 -27.94 5.16 37.35
C LEU A 17 -26.64 5.66 36.71
N VAL A 18 -26.64 5.91 35.39
CA VAL A 18 -25.44 6.36 34.69
C VAL A 18 -25.13 7.83 34.99
N SER A 19 -26.12 8.68 35.22
CA SER A 19 -25.89 10.11 35.48
C SER A 19 -25.53 10.40 36.94
N GLN A 20 -26.24 9.81 37.90
CA GLN A 20 -26.10 10.11 39.34
C GLN A 20 -25.20 9.10 40.07
N GLY A 21 -24.97 7.91 39.49
CA GLY A 21 -24.33 6.81 40.20
C GLY A 21 -25.20 6.26 41.32
N VAL A 22 -24.63 5.35 42.12
CA VAL A 22 -25.29 4.80 43.31
C VAL A 22 -24.39 4.92 44.53
N SER A 23 -25.01 5.16 45.69
CA SER A 23 -24.33 5.10 46.97
C SER A 23 -24.29 3.65 47.49
N LEU A 24 -23.21 3.30 48.18
CA LEU A 24 -22.96 1.96 48.72
C LEU A 24 -22.94 2.01 50.25
N PRO A 25 -24.11 2.15 50.91
CA PRO A 25 -24.17 2.35 52.37
C PRO A 25 -23.57 1.20 53.17
N ASP A 26 -23.76 -0.04 52.70
CA ASP A 26 -23.30 -1.27 53.36
C ASP A 26 -21.99 -1.81 52.74
N GLY A 27 -21.45 -1.14 51.71
CA GLY A 27 -20.37 -1.67 50.87
C GLY A 27 -20.78 -2.87 50.01
N LEU A 28 -19.84 -3.41 49.24
CA LEU A 28 -20.03 -4.64 48.45
C LEU A 28 -19.14 -5.76 49.00
N GLN A 29 -19.71 -6.95 49.18
CA GLN A 29 -18.95 -8.13 49.60
C GLN A 29 -17.97 -8.54 48.49
N ASN A 30 -16.70 -8.72 48.85
CA ASN A 30 -15.62 -9.01 47.90
C ASN A 30 -15.59 -7.99 46.74
N ALA A 31 -15.56 -6.69 47.06
CA ALA A 31 -15.62 -5.59 46.09
C ALA A 31 -14.71 -5.76 44.87
N SER A 32 -13.54 -6.39 45.01
CA SER A 32 -12.64 -6.69 43.89
C SER A 32 -13.27 -7.53 42.76
N HIS A 33 -14.31 -8.30 43.07
CA HIS A 33 -15.04 -9.15 42.13
C HIS A 33 -16.08 -8.37 41.31
N TRP A 34 -16.64 -7.29 41.86
CA TRP A 34 -17.78 -6.56 41.29
C TRP A 34 -17.40 -5.17 40.77
N VAL A 35 -16.44 -4.53 41.44
CA VAL A 35 -16.00 -3.17 41.11
C VAL A 35 -14.84 -3.24 40.14
N ALA A 36 -14.98 -2.55 39.01
CA ALA A 36 -13.90 -2.30 38.07
C ALA A 36 -13.47 -0.84 38.14
N GLN A 37 -12.18 -0.55 37.90
CA GLN A 37 -11.75 0.80 37.57
C GLN A 37 -11.86 0.98 36.05
N ALA A 38 -12.77 1.84 35.62
CA ALA A 38 -12.85 2.27 34.23
C ALA A 38 -11.94 3.49 34.05
N ASN A 39 -11.09 3.46 33.01
CA ASN A 39 -10.23 4.58 32.62
C ASN A 39 -9.32 5.11 33.74
N ALA A 40 -8.89 4.23 34.65
CA ALA A 40 -8.06 4.52 35.83
C ALA A 40 -8.64 5.52 36.86
N THR A 41 -9.80 6.16 36.61
CA THR A 41 -10.35 7.26 37.40
C THR A 41 -11.64 6.93 38.15
N GLU A 42 -12.61 6.30 37.46
CA GLU A 42 -13.92 6.02 38.03
C GLU A 42 -14.06 4.53 38.37
N SER A 43 -14.46 4.27 39.62
CA SER A 43 -14.91 2.95 40.05
C SER A 43 -16.34 2.74 39.55
N VAL A 44 -16.58 1.62 38.89
CA VAL A 44 -17.88 1.29 38.30
C VAL A 44 -18.32 -0.12 38.68
N VAL A 45 -19.63 -0.31 38.65
CA VAL A 45 -20.29 -1.62 38.81
C VAL A 45 -21.21 -1.83 37.61
N ASP A 46 -21.13 -3.00 37.00
CA ASP A 46 -22.03 -3.37 35.91
C ASP A 46 -23.32 -3.97 36.46
N ILE A 47 -24.46 -3.36 36.12
CA ILE A 47 -25.79 -3.76 36.60
C ILE A 47 -26.66 -4.16 35.40
N ARG A 48 -27.36 -5.28 35.54
CA ARG A 48 -28.42 -5.71 34.62
C ARG A 48 -29.78 -5.49 35.27
N LEU A 49 -30.60 -4.68 34.60
CA LEU A 49 -31.98 -4.38 35.01
C LEU A 49 -32.91 -5.57 34.71
N PRO A 50 -34.07 -5.70 35.38
CA PRO A 50 -35.06 -6.75 35.10
C PRO A 50 -35.57 -6.78 33.65
N SER A 51 -35.54 -5.62 32.99
CA SER A 51 -35.88 -5.47 31.57
C SER A 51 -34.81 -6.02 30.62
N GLY A 52 -33.68 -6.51 31.13
CA GLY A 52 -32.53 -7.00 30.38
C GLY A 52 -31.50 -5.93 30.00
N HIS A 53 -31.81 -4.64 30.17
CA HIS A 53 -30.89 -3.55 29.86
C HIS A 53 -29.66 -3.55 30.78
N PHE A 54 -28.50 -3.34 30.19
CA PHE A 54 -27.22 -3.23 30.88
C PHE A 54 -26.89 -1.77 31.20
N ALA A 55 -26.33 -1.51 32.37
CA ALA A 55 -25.85 -0.21 32.80
C ALA A 55 -24.50 -0.33 33.52
N THR A 56 -23.48 0.41 33.08
CA THR A 56 -22.25 0.59 33.85
C THR A 56 -22.41 1.81 34.75
N VAL A 57 -22.48 1.55 36.06
CA VAL A 57 -22.92 2.51 37.08
C VAL A 57 -21.71 3.01 37.88
N PRO A 58 -21.46 4.33 37.95
CA PRO A 58 -20.42 4.88 38.81
C PRO A 58 -20.70 4.67 40.29
N VAL A 59 -19.65 4.34 41.05
CA VAL A 59 -19.67 4.14 42.50
C VAL A 59 -18.40 4.73 43.12
N ALA A 60 -18.40 4.89 44.45
CA ALA A 60 -17.23 5.30 45.23
C ALA A 60 -16.57 6.62 44.75
N GLN A 61 -17.39 7.53 44.25
CA GLN A 61 -17.05 8.91 43.92
C GLN A 61 -17.88 9.87 44.80
N PRO A 62 -17.37 11.08 45.15
CA PRO A 62 -18.09 12.03 46.00
C PRO A 62 -19.49 12.40 45.52
N TYR A 63 -19.73 12.41 44.20
CA TYR A 63 -21.07 12.64 43.64
C TYR A 63 -21.97 11.40 43.73
N SER A 64 -21.42 10.19 43.51
CA SER A 64 -22.16 8.93 43.63
C SER A 64 -22.55 8.61 45.07
N GLU A 65 -21.73 9.00 46.06
CA GLU A 65 -22.04 8.84 47.48
C GLU A 65 -23.20 9.73 47.94
N LYS A 66 -23.39 10.87 47.26
CA LYS A 66 -24.54 11.77 47.45
C LYS A 66 -25.78 11.34 46.67
N SER A 67 -25.69 10.25 45.88
CA SER A 67 -26.82 9.76 45.09
C SER A 67 -27.97 9.33 46.00
N SER A 68 -29.18 9.73 45.60
CA SER A 68 -30.42 9.31 46.26
C SER A 68 -30.75 7.82 46.05
N ILE A 69 -30.03 7.16 45.14
CA ILE A 69 -30.19 5.75 44.83
C ILE A 69 -29.13 4.95 45.59
N GLN A 70 -29.57 4.05 46.46
CA GLN A 70 -28.71 3.16 47.23
C GLN A 70 -28.68 1.77 46.59
N LEU A 71 -27.51 1.16 46.47
CA LEU A 71 -27.36 -0.24 46.07
C LEU A 71 -27.04 -1.10 47.30
N ARG A 72 -27.89 -2.08 47.60
CA ARG A 72 -27.69 -3.05 48.69
C ARG A 72 -27.57 -4.46 48.11
N GLN A 73 -26.45 -5.12 48.38
CA GLN A 73 -26.24 -6.51 47.96
C GLN A 73 -27.05 -7.45 48.84
N GLN A 74 -27.80 -8.38 48.24
CA GLN A 74 -28.59 -9.39 48.97
C GLN A 74 -27.79 -10.67 49.19
N ASP A 75 -27.16 -11.17 48.12
CA ASP A 75 -26.50 -12.47 48.10
C ASP A 75 -25.09 -12.40 47.47
N ALA A 76 -24.30 -13.45 47.70
CA ALA A 76 -22.94 -13.57 47.17
C ALA A 76 -22.89 -13.88 45.66
N ASP A 77 -24.04 -14.17 45.02
CA ASP A 77 -24.15 -14.54 43.59
C ASP A 77 -24.35 -13.34 42.65
N GLY A 78 -24.45 -12.13 43.20
CA GLY A 78 -24.66 -10.88 42.46
C GLY A 78 -26.10 -10.36 42.52
N SER A 79 -27.03 -11.03 43.21
CA SER A 79 -28.35 -10.47 43.49
C SER A 79 -28.24 -9.21 44.37
N ALA A 80 -28.82 -8.10 43.92
CA ALA A 80 -28.80 -6.83 44.64
C ALA A 80 -30.12 -6.07 44.47
N ARG A 81 -30.32 -5.05 45.30
CA ARG A 81 -31.50 -4.20 45.28
C ARG A 81 -31.11 -2.74 45.24
N LEU A 82 -31.71 -2.02 44.30
CA LEU A 82 -31.69 -0.56 44.26
C LEU A 82 -32.83 -0.03 45.12
N GLN A 83 -32.54 0.99 45.93
CA GLN A 83 -33.52 1.65 46.80
C GLN A 83 -33.52 3.16 46.52
N TRP A 84 -34.72 3.73 46.36
CA TRP A 84 -34.94 5.17 46.20
C TRP A 84 -36.19 5.57 47.00
N GLY A 85 -36.00 6.30 48.09
CA GLY A 85 -37.09 6.56 49.05
C GLY A 85 -37.69 5.26 49.57
N ASP A 86 -39.00 5.09 49.38
CA ASP A 86 -39.77 3.89 49.74
C ASP A 86 -39.79 2.82 48.63
N GLU A 87 -39.27 3.13 47.44
CA GLU A 87 -39.30 2.21 46.31
C GLU A 87 -38.05 1.34 46.21
N GLN A 88 -38.23 0.12 45.70
CA GLN A 88 -37.19 -0.89 45.58
C GLN A 88 -37.26 -1.59 44.22
N LEU A 89 -36.10 -1.86 43.63
CA LEU A 89 -35.97 -2.60 42.37
C LEU A 89 -34.87 -3.65 42.50
N ASP A 90 -35.22 -4.93 42.32
CA ASP A 90 -34.25 -6.02 42.30
C ASP A 90 -33.46 -5.97 40.98
N VAL A 91 -32.13 -6.14 41.06
CA VAL A 91 -31.20 -6.07 39.94
C VAL A 91 -30.11 -7.12 40.08
N GLN A 92 -29.41 -7.40 38.99
CA GLN A 92 -28.25 -8.29 39.01
C GLN A 92 -26.96 -7.49 38.81
N VAL A 93 -26.06 -7.58 39.77
CA VAL A 93 -24.68 -7.09 39.64
C VAL A 93 -23.85 -8.12 38.89
N LEU A 94 -23.14 -7.69 37.86
CA LEU A 94 -22.31 -8.56 37.03
C LEU A 94 -20.85 -8.53 37.51
N PRO A 95 -20.14 -9.66 37.46
CA PRO A 95 -18.74 -9.70 37.86
C PRO A 95 -17.87 -8.89 36.89
N ALA A 96 -16.84 -8.25 37.44
CA ALA A 96 -15.84 -7.52 36.67
C ALA A 96 -15.11 -8.47 35.69
N PRO A 97 -14.81 -8.03 34.45
CA PRO A 97 -14.09 -8.85 33.48
C PRO A 97 -12.75 -9.39 34.02
N ARG A 98 -12.52 -10.69 33.84
CA ARG A 98 -11.31 -11.38 34.32
C ARG A 98 -10.07 -10.87 33.61
N PHE A 99 -10.17 -10.55 32.31
CA PHE A 99 -9.04 -10.08 31.53
C PHE A 99 -8.43 -8.79 32.07
N TYR A 100 -9.17 -7.95 32.80
CA TYR A 100 -8.61 -6.75 33.44
C TYR A 100 -7.42 -7.04 34.36
N ARG A 101 -7.40 -8.23 34.98
CA ARG A 101 -6.34 -8.67 35.89
C ARG A 101 -5.14 -9.28 35.17
N ASN A 102 -5.28 -9.63 33.88
CA ASN A 102 -4.20 -10.18 33.08
C ASN A 102 -3.13 -9.12 32.82
N LYS A 103 -1.91 -9.59 32.52
CA LYS A 103 -0.79 -8.74 32.14
C LYS A 103 -0.52 -8.83 30.65
N THR A 104 -0.15 -7.71 30.05
CA THR A 104 0.41 -7.66 28.70
C THR A 104 1.86 -8.15 28.68
N ARG A 105 2.45 -8.24 27.48
CA ARG A 105 3.89 -8.51 27.29
C ARG A 105 4.84 -7.59 28.05
N SER A 106 4.49 -6.32 28.26
CA SER A 106 5.33 -5.40 29.04
C SER A 106 5.11 -5.52 30.55
N GLY A 107 4.13 -6.33 30.97
CA GLY A 107 3.75 -6.51 32.37
C GLY A 107 2.66 -5.56 32.87
N ALA A 108 2.13 -4.66 32.03
CA ALA A 108 1.03 -3.76 32.37
C ALA A 108 -0.29 -4.53 32.55
N ARG A 109 -1.15 -4.11 33.50
CA ARG A 109 -2.48 -4.70 33.68
C ARG A 109 -3.40 -4.27 32.54
N MET A 110 -4.07 -5.21 31.88
CA MET A 110 -4.94 -4.89 30.74
C MET A 110 -6.08 -3.92 31.11
N GLY A 111 -6.65 -4.04 32.32
CA GLY A 111 -7.71 -3.15 32.79
C GLY A 111 -7.28 -1.71 33.08
N SER A 112 -5.97 -1.40 33.05
CA SER A 112 -5.49 -0.03 33.29
C SER A 112 -5.67 0.90 32.08
N PHE A 113 -5.96 0.36 30.90
CA PHE A 113 -6.13 1.14 29.66
C PHE A 113 -7.21 0.58 28.75
N ALA A 114 -8.08 -0.27 29.29
CA ALA A 114 -9.23 -0.81 28.60
C ALA A 114 -10.43 -0.92 29.53
N SER A 115 -11.60 -0.61 29.00
CA SER A 115 -12.87 -0.72 29.71
C SER A 115 -13.94 -1.28 28.77
N LEU A 116 -14.63 -2.31 29.23
CA LEU A 116 -15.67 -3.04 28.53
C LEU A 116 -17.03 -2.66 29.10
N HIS A 117 -17.88 -2.07 28.26
CA HIS A 117 -19.26 -1.71 28.56
C HIS A 117 -20.19 -2.55 27.70
N GLU A 118 -20.71 -3.65 28.25
CA GLU A 118 -21.46 -4.67 27.50
C GLU A 118 -20.66 -5.18 26.28
N ASN A 119 -20.97 -4.69 25.07
CA ASN A 119 -20.34 -5.05 23.81
C ASN A 119 -19.39 -3.97 23.25
N LEU A 120 -19.17 -2.89 24.01
CA LEU A 120 -18.28 -1.77 23.68
C LEU A 120 -16.95 -1.90 24.44
N LEU A 121 -15.88 -2.20 23.72
CA LEU A 121 -14.54 -2.19 24.31
C LEU A 121 -13.85 -0.86 24.03
N MET A 122 -13.72 -0.02 25.05
CA MET A 122 -12.93 1.21 24.98
C MET A 122 -11.46 0.91 25.22
N LEU A 123 -10.59 1.51 24.42
CA LEU A 123 -9.13 1.42 24.51
C LEU A 123 -8.52 2.81 24.48
N HIS A 124 -7.41 3.00 25.19
CA HIS A 124 -6.67 4.26 25.27
C HIS A 124 -5.29 4.10 24.61
N PRO A 125 -5.13 4.42 23.31
CA PRO A 125 -3.85 4.23 22.61
C PRO A 125 -2.76 5.17 23.11
N LEU A 126 -3.10 6.43 23.35
CA LEU A 126 -2.18 7.40 23.96
C LEU A 126 -2.23 7.27 25.47
N MET A 127 -1.05 7.33 26.09
CA MET A 127 -0.92 7.27 27.54
C MET A 127 -1.23 8.62 28.23
N GLY A 128 -1.87 9.58 27.54
CA GLY A 128 -2.15 10.92 28.05
C GLY A 128 -2.84 11.82 27.03
N CYS A 129 -3.12 13.06 27.45
CA CYS A 129 -3.61 14.12 26.59
C CYS A 129 -2.76 15.38 26.81
N GLY A 130 -2.14 15.91 25.75
CA GLY A 130 -1.18 17.01 25.82
C GLY A 130 -1.75 18.33 26.37
N PHE A 131 -3.07 18.47 26.46
CA PHE A 131 -3.69 19.60 27.16
C PHE A 131 -3.43 19.59 28.68
N PHE A 132 -3.14 18.44 29.27
CA PHE A 132 -2.77 18.33 30.69
C PHE A 132 -1.30 18.67 30.95
N ALA A 133 -0.47 18.77 29.90
CA ALA A 133 0.95 19.10 30.05
C ALA A 133 1.21 20.55 30.49
N LYS A 134 0.23 21.45 30.27
CA LYS A 134 0.31 22.85 30.72
C LYS A 134 -0.87 23.20 31.59
N GLN A 135 -0.59 23.91 32.67
CA GLN A 135 -1.61 24.41 33.58
C GLN A 135 -2.60 25.32 32.83
N GLY A 136 -3.90 25.12 33.08
CA GLY A 136 -4.97 25.93 32.49
C GLY A 136 -5.36 25.58 31.06
N ARG A 137 -4.77 24.54 30.44
CA ARG A 137 -5.15 24.08 29.09
C ARG A 137 -6.11 22.90 29.06
N ALA A 138 -6.18 22.10 30.12
CA ALA A 138 -7.12 20.98 30.23
C ALA A 138 -8.58 21.48 30.21
N CYS A 139 -9.49 20.65 29.68
CA CYS A 139 -10.92 20.95 29.74
C CYS A 139 -11.38 20.89 31.20
N GLN A 140 -12.18 21.87 31.65
CA GLN A 140 -12.47 22.06 33.08
C GLN A 140 -13.29 20.93 33.73
N TYR A 141 -13.97 20.10 32.93
CA TYR A 141 -14.71 18.91 33.38
C TYR A 141 -13.92 17.60 33.30
N CYS A 142 -12.76 17.61 32.63
CA CYS A 142 -12.08 16.38 32.24
C CYS A 142 -11.06 15.96 33.31
N GLN A 143 -11.13 14.70 33.71
CA GLN A 143 -10.10 14.05 34.52
C GLN A 143 -9.47 12.95 33.69
N TYR A 144 -8.41 13.28 32.95
CA TYR A 144 -7.61 12.29 32.23
C TYR A 144 -6.50 11.86 33.18
N ASP A 145 -6.73 10.81 33.99
CA ASP A 145 -5.69 10.26 34.86
C ASP A 145 -4.73 9.41 34.03
N SER A 146 -3.78 10.13 33.46
CA SER A 146 -2.67 9.60 32.71
C SER A 146 -1.44 9.59 33.59
N MET A 147 -0.72 8.47 33.59
CA MET A 147 0.58 8.38 34.26
C MET A 147 1.64 9.30 33.64
N LEU A 148 1.37 9.92 32.48
CA LEU A 148 2.32 10.71 31.67
C LEU A 148 1.59 11.85 30.91
N ASN A 149 1.36 12.97 31.60
CA ASN A 149 0.80 14.21 31.02
C ASN A 149 1.89 15.04 30.32
N GLU A 150 2.56 14.43 29.34
CA GLU A 150 3.57 15.10 28.50
C GLU A 150 2.92 15.89 27.36
N GLU A 151 3.61 16.90 26.81
CA GLU A 151 3.07 17.70 25.69
C GLU A 151 2.70 16.81 24.49
N GLU A 152 3.55 15.84 24.18
CA GLU A 152 3.30 14.78 23.20
C GLU A 152 3.20 13.43 23.92
N PRO A 153 1.98 12.97 24.25
CA PRO A 153 1.81 11.72 24.98
C PRO A 153 2.40 10.53 24.21
N PRO A 154 3.09 9.61 24.90
CA PRO A 154 3.60 8.40 24.28
C PRO A 154 2.46 7.47 23.83
N LEU A 155 2.67 6.80 22.70
CA LEU A 155 1.75 5.81 22.14
C LEU A 155 2.08 4.46 22.77
N ARG A 156 1.06 3.73 23.22
CA ARG A 156 1.22 2.35 23.67
C ARG A 156 1.71 1.45 22.54
N ASP A 157 2.41 0.38 22.87
CA ASP A 157 2.79 -0.62 21.88
C ASP A 157 1.52 -1.15 21.19
N PRO A 158 1.40 -1.02 19.85
CA PRO A 158 0.24 -1.50 19.11
C PRO A 158 -0.06 -2.98 19.35
N LEU A 159 0.96 -3.80 19.62
CA LEU A 159 0.80 -5.23 19.91
C LEU A 159 0.14 -5.47 21.27
N GLU A 160 0.36 -4.60 22.25
CA GLU A 160 -0.34 -4.69 23.55
C GLU A 160 -1.83 -4.40 23.42
N LEU A 161 -2.20 -3.41 22.59
CA LEU A 161 -3.60 -3.12 22.29
C LEU A 161 -4.29 -4.34 21.65
N VAL A 162 -3.59 -5.05 20.74
CA VAL A 162 -4.08 -6.30 20.16
C VAL A 162 -4.23 -7.41 21.21
N GLU A 163 -3.27 -7.56 22.13
CA GLU A 163 -3.36 -8.56 23.22
C GLU A 163 -4.62 -8.33 24.07
N VAL A 164 -4.92 -7.08 24.41
CA VAL A 164 -6.13 -6.73 25.16
C VAL A 164 -7.41 -7.01 24.38
N VAL A 165 -7.46 -6.61 23.10
CA VAL A 165 -8.62 -6.86 22.24
C VAL A 165 -8.89 -8.36 22.13
N ARG A 166 -7.86 -9.18 21.94
CA ARG A 166 -8.01 -10.65 21.89
C ARG A 166 -8.46 -11.23 23.22
N ALA A 167 -7.94 -10.73 24.33
CA ALA A 167 -8.34 -11.18 25.66
C ALA A 167 -9.82 -10.86 25.95
N ALA A 168 -10.28 -9.66 25.58
CA ALA A 168 -11.68 -9.26 25.71
C ALA A 168 -12.60 -10.11 24.82
N LEU A 169 -12.24 -10.31 23.55
CA LEU A 169 -13.00 -11.13 22.59
C LEU A 169 -13.14 -12.61 23.01
N ASN A 170 -12.16 -13.14 23.75
CA ASN A 170 -12.22 -14.50 24.26
C ASN A 170 -13.14 -14.65 25.49
N GLU A 171 -13.45 -13.54 26.17
CA GLU A 171 -14.24 -13.56 27.41
C GLU A 171 -15.70 -13.13 27.19
N ARG A 172 -15.94 -12.09 26.38
CA ARG A 172 -17.29 -11.57 26.09
C ARG A 172 -17.47 -11.22 24.61
N GLU A 173 -18.72 -11.09 24.18
CA GLU A 173 -19.02 -10.54 22.86
C GLU A 173 -18.60 -9.07 22.82
N VAL A 174 -17.81 -8.70 21.81
CA VAL A 174 -17.44 -7.31 21.52
C VAL A 174 -17.84 -7.05 20.07
N ASP A 175 -18.64 -6.00 19.86
CA ASP A 175 -19.09 -5.57 18.54
C ASP A 175 -18.34 -4.32 18.08
N THR A 176 -18.03 -3.41 19.03
CA THR A 176 -17.36 -2.15 18.75
C THR A 176 -16.14 -1.98 19.63
N VAL A 177 -15.00 -1.71 19.00
CA VAL A 177 -13.78 -1.23 19.66
C VAL A 177 -13.69 0.27 19.50
N TYR A 178 -13.66 0.99 20.61
CA TYR A 178 -13.72 2.44 20.67
C TYR A 178 -12.37 2.98 21.15
N LEU A 179 -11.64 3.64 20.26
CA LEU A 179 -10.35 4.24 20.55
C LEU A 179 -10.60 5.65 21.11
N TYR A 180 -10.27 5.86 22.37
CA TYR A 180 -10.34 7.17 23.01
C TYR A 180 -8.96 7.84 22.92
N ASN A 181 -8.85 8.90 22.14
CA ASN A 181 -7.57 9.55 21.84
C ASN A 181 -7.44 10.92 22.54
N GLY A 182 -6.26 11.15 23.13
CA GLY A 182 -5.86 12.46 23.64
C GLY A 182 -5.39 13.41 22.54
N PHE A 183 -4.99 14.62 22.94
CA PHE A 183 -4.33 15.60 22.07
C PHE A 183 -2.82 15.37 22.03
N ALA A 184 -2.21 15.52 20.86
CA ALA A 184 -0.78 15.69 20.69
C ALA A 184 -0.49 16.93 19.81
N PRO A 185 0.69 17.57 19.92
CA PRO A 185 1.03 18.76 19.17
C PRO A 185 1.24 18.41 17.69
N GLY A 186 0.79 19.27 16.78
CA GLY A 186 0.88 19.05 15.33
C GLY A 186 -0.42 19.44 14.63
N ASP A 187 -0.39 19.48 13.30
CA ASP A 187 -1.58 19.82 12.50
C ASP A 187 -2.58 18.64 12.42
N ASP A 188 -2.10 17.40 12.57
CA ASP A 188 -2.92 16.17 12.57
C ASP A 188 -3.31 15.72 13.99
N VAL A 189 -2.93 16.48 15.02
CA VAL A 189 -3.13 16.19 16.46
C VAL A 189 -2.66 14.79 16.91
N GLY A 190 -1.65 14.23 16.24
CA GLY A 190 -1.09 12.91 16.53
C GLY A 190 -1.87 11.73 15.92
N LEU A 191 -2.83 12.00 15.03
CA LEU A 191 -3.65 10.97 14.39
C LEU A 191 -2.88 10.06 13.43
N SER A 192 -1.84 10.57 12.76
CA SER A 192 -0.98 9.77 11.87
C SER A 192 -0.36 8.57 12.59
N ARG A 193 -0.02 8.72 13.88
CA ARG A 193 0.51 7.65 14.74
C ARG A 193 -0.50 6.53 14.99
N LEU A 194 -1.80 6.78 14.81
CA LEU A 194 -2.87 5.79 14.97
C LEU A 194 -3.20 5.02 13.69
N VAL A 195 -2.78 5.51 12.52
CA VAL A 195 -3.03 4.83 11.23
C VAL A 195 -2.49 3.39 11.23
N PRO A 196 -1.23 3.11 11.66
CA PRO A 196 -0.74 1.74 11.76
C PRO A 196 -1.46 0.91 12.83
N VAL A 197 -1.89 1.54 13.92
CA VAL A 197 -2.62 0.88 15.03
C VAL A 197 -3.97 0.39 14.54
N ILE A 198 -4.73 1.24 13.85
CA ILE A 198 -6.04 0.89 13.29
C ILE A 198 -5.91 -0.19 12.23
N ALA A 199 -4.90 -0.10 11.35
CA ALA A 199 -4.61 -1.13 10.36
C ALA A 199 -4.32 -2.48 11.00
N LEU A 200 -3.57 -2.47 12.11
CA LEU A 200 -3.28 -3.68 12.90
C LEU A 200 -4.55 -4.23 13.57
N LEU A 201 -5.34 -3.39 14.23
CA LEU A 201 -6.59 -3.78 14.90
C LEU A 201 -7.61 -4.35 13.90
N ARG A 202 -7.74 -3.73 12.72
CA ARG A 202 -8.65 -4.19 11.65
C ARG A 202 -8.38 -5.65 11.25
N ARG A 203 -7.11 -6.06 11.19
CA ARG A 203 -6.73 -7.46 10.89
C ARG A 203 -7.23 -8.46 11.92
N HIS A 204 -7.42 -8.04 13.18
CA HIS A 204 -7.89 -8.90 14.27
C HIS A 204 -9.39 -8.80 14.55
N LEU A 205 -10.02 -7.69 14.17
CA LEU A 205 -11.44 -7.42 14.44
C LEU A 205 -12.37 -7.88 13.31
N GLY A 206 -11.85 -8.02 12.08
CA GLY A 206 -12.64 -8.47 10.93
C GLY A 206 -13.75 -7.47 10.58
N HIS A 207 -15.01 -7.90 10.73
CA HIS A 207 -16.21 -7.09 10.43
C HIS A 207 -16.67 -6.20 11.59
N ARG A 208 -16.08 -6.34 12.79
CA ARG A 208 -16.43 -5.54 13.98
C ARG A 208 -16.07 -4.08 13.80
N GLN A 209 -16.78 -3.19 14.48
CA GLN A 209 -16.61 -1.75 14.30
C GLN A 209 -15.36 -1.24 15.03
N ILE A 210 -14.63 -0.32 14.38
CA ILE A 210 -13.61 0.51 15.02
C ILE A 210 -14.10 1.95 14.99
N ALA A 211 -14.29 2.53 16.17
CA ALA A 211 -14.58 3.94 16.37
C ALA A 211 -13.35 4.66 16.93
N LEU A 212 -13.16 5.93 16.57
CA LEU A 212 -12.09 6.77 17.10
C LEU A 212 -12.67 8.11 17.53
N GLU A 213 -12.50 8.42 18.80
CA GLU A 213 -12.78 9.72 19.39
C GLU A 213 -11.52 10.55 19.49
N THR A 214 -11.56 11.76 18.96
CA THR A 214 -10.38 12.61 18.90
C THR A 214 -10.70 14.10 18.88
N VAL A 215 -9.66 14.91 19.07
CA VAL A 215 -9.68 16.36 18.90
C VAL A 215 -9.62 16.68 17.41
N ALA A 216 -10.24 17.79 17.00
CA ALA A 216 -10.27 18.18 15.60
C ALA A 216 -8.85 18.43 15.05
N PRO A 217 -8.42 17.70 14.00
CA PRO A 217 -7.18 18.02 13.31
C PRO A 217 -7.35 19.24 12.40
N LYS A 218 -6.29 20.04 12.25
CA LYS A 218 -6.24 21.12 11.26
C LYS A 218 -6.05 20.56 9.85
N ASP A 219 -5.20 19.55 9.74
CA ASP A 219 -5.00 18.73 8.54
C ASP A 219 -6.06 17.62 8.50
N THR A 220 -7.06 17.79 7.65
CA THR A 220 -8.14 16.81 7.50
C THR A 220 -7.76 15.62 6.62
N SER A 221 -6.61 15.64 5.93
CA SER A 221 -6.16 14.51 5.11
C SER A 221 -5.87 13.26 5.94
N VAL A 222 -5.53 13.43 7.22
CA VAL A 222 -5.35 12.31 8.15
C VAL A 222 -6.64 11.50 8.36
N ILE A 223 -7.82 12.13 8.20
CA ILE A 223 -9.12 11.44 8.27
C ILE A 223 -9.24 10.43 7.14
N ASP A 224 -8.71 10.75 5.96
CA ASP A 224 -8.70 9.87 4.79
C ASP A 224 -7.80 8.65 5.06
N ALA A 225 -6.61 8.88 5.64
CA ALA A 225 -5.68 7.83 6.04
C ALA A 225 -6.25 6.90 7.12
N LEU A 226 -6.93 7.45 8.13
CA LEU A 226 -7.60 6.67 9.18
C LEU A 226 -8.72 5.80 8.61
N TYR A 227 -9.57 6.36 7.74
CA TYR A 227 -10.61 5.60 7.05
C TYR A 227 -10.03 4.43 6.27
N ALA A 228 -8.99 4.70 5.49
CA ALA A 228 -8.34 3.70 4.67
C ALA A 228 -7.56 2.64 5.47
N ALA A 229 -7.01 2.99 6.64
CA ALA A 229 -6.42 2.04 7.58
C ALA A 229 -7.44 1.05 8.15
N GLY A 230 -8.73 1.40 8.16
CA GLY A 230 -9.76 0.54 8.70
C GLY A 230 -10.71 1.19 9.68
N LEU A 231 -10.70 2.51 9.85
CA LEU A 231 -11.64 3.17 10.75
C LEU A 231 -13.06 3.12 10.17
N ASP A 232 -14.07 2.81 10.98
CA ASP A 232 -15.48 2.76 10.54
C ASP A 232 -16.29 3.96 11.02
N ILE A 233 -15.97 4.49 12.21
CA ILE A 233 -16.72 5.58 12.84
C ILE A 233 -15.74 6.65 13.31
N PHE A 234 -16.00 7.89 12.90
CA PHE A 234 -15.21 9.05 13.29
C PHE A 234 -15.99 9.89 14.29
N VAL A 235 -15.41 10.12 15.46
CA VAL A 235 -16.02 10.90 16.53
C VAL A 235 -15.16 12.13 16.82
N CYS A 236 -15.74 13.31 16.65
CA CYS A 236 -15.11 14.58 16.98
C CYS A 236 -16.13 15.48 17.67
N ASN A 237 -15.85 15.83 18.92
CA ASN A 237 -16.87 16.36 19.80
C ASN A 237 -16.92 17.88 19.78
N LEU A 238 -18.16 18.39 19.82
CA LEU A 238 -18.46 19.79 20.09
C LEU A 238 -18.52 20.08 21.59
N GLU A 239 -18.99 19.10 22.38
CA GLU A 239 -19.20 19.13 23.85
C GLU A 239 -20.17 20.18 24.39
N VAL A 240 -20.06 21.43 23.95
CA VAL A 240 -20.90 22.56 24.36
C VAL A 240 -21.24 23.33 23.09
N HIS A 241 -22.52 23.61 22.86
CA HIS A 241 -22.95 24.29 21.65
C HIS A 241 -22.67 25.79 21.73
N ASP A 242 -22.98 26.42 22.86
CA ASP A 242 -22.69 27.83 23.08
C ASP A 242 -21.17 28.11 22.98
N ALA A 243 -20.79 29.02 22.09
CA ALA A 243 -19.40 29.25 21.74
C ALA A 243 -18.60 29.92 22.88
N ASP A 244 -19.23 30.80 23.65
CA ASP A 244 -18.60 31.50 24.77
C ASP A 244 -18.38 30.51 25.92
N ARG A 245 -19.38 29.68 26.22
CA ARG A 245 -19.29 28.62 27.21
C ARG A 245 -18.29 27.54 26.80
N PHE A 246 -18.21 27.19 25.52
CA PHE A 246 -17.19 26.29 24.99
C PHE A 246 -15.78 26.86 25.20
N ALA A 247 -15.56 28.15 24.92
CA ALA A 247 -14.26 28.79 25.12
C ALA A 247 -13.83 28.81 26.61
N GLU A 248 -14.79 28.98 27.52
CA GLU A 248 -14.56 28.93 28.96
C GLU A 248 -14.18 27.52 29.42
N VAL A 249 -14.98 26.52 29.05
CA VAL A 249 -14.89 25.15 29.59
C VAL A 249 -13.84 24.31 28.87
N CYS A 250 -13.67 24.49 27.55
CA CYS A 250 -12.81 23.70 26.66
C CYS A 250 -11.59 24.50 26.18
N HIS A 251 -10.92 25.22 27.09
CA HIS A 251 -9.88 26.19 26.76
C HIS A 251 -8.78 25.68 25.81
N GLY A 252 -8.25 24.46 26.05
CA GLY A 252 -7.23 23.85 25.18
C GLY A 252 -7.72 23.59 23.76
N LYS A 253 -8.95 23.11 23.60
CA LYS A 253 -9.58 22.88 22.29
C LYS A 253 -9.87 24.20 21.58
N GLN A 254 -10.28 25.23 22.33
CA GLN A 254 -10.46 26.58 21.78
C GLN A 254 -9.15 27.13 21.19
N GLN A 255 -8.03 26.96 21.90
CA GLN A 255 -6.70 27.35 21.38
C GLN A 255 -6.24 26.48 20.20
N ALA A 256 -6.72 25.24 20.09
CA ALA A 256 -6.41 24.31 19.00
C ALA A 256 -7.27 24.52 17.74
N GLY A 257 -8.05 25.61 17.66
CA GLY A 257 -8.88 25.96 16.51
C GLY A 257 -10.38 26.05 16.80
N GLY A 258 -10.80 25.66 18.01
CA GLY A 258 -12.15 25.83 18.53
C GLY A 258 -13.22 25.09 17.73
N GLN A 259 -14.47 25.54 17.87
CA GLN A 259 -15.61 24.94 17.19
C GLN A 259 -15.46 24.96 15.66
N ALA A 260 -14.80 25.97 15.08
CA ALA A 260 -14.57 26.05 13.64
C ALA A 260 -13.73 24.88 13.10
N ALA A 261 -12.70 24.45 13.84
CA ALA A 261 -11.91 23.27 13.48
C ALA A 261 -12.74 21.98 13.60
N ILE A 262 -13.58 21.88 14.63
CA ILE A 262 -14.49 20.74 14.85
C ILE A 262 -15.46 20.60 13.68
N TRP A 263 -16.15 21.67 13.30
CA TRP A 263 -17.06 21.67 12.14
C TRP A 263 -16.34 21.31 10.84
N LYS A 264 -15.15 21.87 10.60
CA LYS A 264 -14.32 21.52 9.44
C LYS A 264 -13.99 20.02 9.38
N ALA A 265 -13.59 19.44 10.52
CA ALA A 265 -13.27 18.01 10.61
C ALA A 265 -14.50 17.13 10.39
N LEU A 266 -15.64 17.49 10.97
CA LEU A 266 -16.91 16.78 10.80
C LEU A 266 -17.43 16.83 9.35
N ASP A 267 -17.37 18.01 8.72
CA ASP A 267 -17.78 18.20 7.32
C ASP A 267 -16.91 17.40 6.36
N HIS A 268 -15.60 17.32 6.62
CA HIS A 268 -14.69 16.47 5.83
C HIS A 268 -14.98 14.98 6.07
N ALA A 269 -15.12 14.56 7.33
CA ALA A 269 -15.43 13.16 7.65
C ALA A 269 -16.73 12.68 6.99
N ARG A 270 -17.76 13.53 6.88
CA ARG A 270 -19.02 13.18 6.19
C ARG A 270 -18.84 12.82 4.71
N GLN A 271 -17.83 13.38 4.05
CA GLN A 271 -17.53 13.05 2.65
C GLN A 271 -16.85 11.69 2.50
N VAL A 272 -16.13 11.27 3.55
CA VAL A 272 -15.32 10.04 3.59
C VAL A 272 -16.18 8.85 4.04
N PHE A 273 -16.79 8.98 5.22
CA PHE A 273 -17.57 7.95 5.89
C PHE A 273 -18.99 7.83 5.32
N ARG A 274 -19.71 6.77 5.70
CA ARG A 274 -21.14 6.60 5.36
C ARG A 274 -22.01 7.46 6.28
N SER A 275 -23.25 7.72 5.85
CA SER A 275 -24.26 8.34 6.71
C SER A 275 -24.39 7.54 8.03
N GLY A 276 -24.51 8.24 9.15
CA GLY A 276 -24.58 7.66 10.50
C GLY A 276 -23.25 7.22 11.12
N ALA A 277 -22.10 7.41 10.44
CA ALA A 277 -20.78 7.02 10.92
C ALA A 277 -19.89 8.21 11.36
N VAL A 278 -20.43 9.43 11.37
CA VAL A 278 -19.77 10.63 11.88
C VAL A 278 -20.57 11.10 13.08
N VAL A 279 -19.91 11.24 14.22
CA VAL A 279 -20.55 11.41 15.53
C VAL A 279 -19.92 12.57 16.28
N SER A 280 -20.72 13.27 17.08
CA SER A 280 -20.22 14.32 17.98
C SER A 280 -20.93 14.24 19.34
N HIS A 281 -20.17 14.30 20.43
CA HIS A 281 -20.75 14.32 21.77
C HIS A 281 -21.15 15.74 22.21
N LEU A 282 -22.26 15.84 22.96
CA LEU A 282 -22.66 17.02 23.72
C LEU A 282 -22.78 16.64 25.21
N ILE A 283 -22.22 17.48 26.08
CA ILE A 283 -22.22 17.26 27.53
C ILE A 283 -23.38 18.00 28.17
N VAL A 284 -24.34 17.26 28.67
CA VAL A 284 -25.55 17.78 29.31
C VAL A 284 -25.22 18.29 30.71
N GLY A 285 -25.59 19.54 31.01
CA GLY A 285 -25.35 20.21 32.29
C GLY A 285 -24.20 21.21 32.28
N LEU A 286 -23.42 21.30 31.19
CA LEU A 286 -22.42 22.36 31.00
C LEU A 286 -22.96 23.57 30.22
N ASP A 287 -24.10 23.37 29.54
CA ASP A 287 -24.80 24.34 28.71
C ASP A 287 -26.28 24.40 29.13
N GLU A 288 -26.98 25.46 28.73
CA GLU A 288 -28.43 25.55 28.92
C GLU A 288 -29.16 24.48 28.10
N VAL A 289 -30.33 24.03 28.58
CA VAL A 289 -31.14 23.00 27.91
C VAL A 289 -31.48 23.43 26.47
N GLU A 290 -31.91 24.68 26.28
CA GLU A 290 -32.27 25.21 24.96
C GLU A 290 -31.06 25.35 24.03
N SER A 291 -29.88 25.70 24.56
CA SER A 291 -28.64 25.69 23.77
C SER A 291 -28.26 24.26 23.35
N THR A 292 -28.42 23.30 24.26
CA THR A 292 -28.17 21.88 23.97
C THR A 292 -29.11 21.35 22.88
N LYS A 293 -30.40 21.70 22.91
CA LYS A 293 -31.36 21.36 21.83
C LYS A 293 -30.94 21.93 20.49
N LYS A 294 -30.54 23.20 20.44
CA LYS A 294 -29.99 23.82 19.21
C LYS A 294 -28.74 23.10 18.71
N GLY A 295 -27.87 22.66 19.63
CA GLY A 295 -26.70 21.84 19.31
C GLY A 295 -27.06 20.50 18.67
N ILE A 296 -28.06 19.81 19.21
CA ILE A 296 -28.61 18.56 18.64
C ILE A 296 -29.10 18.82 17.21
N ASP A 297 -29.94 19.84 17.03
CA ASP A 297 -30.55 20.17 15.73
C ASP A 297 -29.48 20.58 14.69
N ALA A 298 -28.47 21.35 15.12
CA ALA A 298 -27.36 21.76 14.26
C ALA A 298 -26.53 20.56 13.78
N LEU A 299 -26.18 19.62 14.67
CA LEU A 299 -25.43 18.42 14.29
C LEU A 299 -26.22 17.57 13.29
N ILE A 300 -27.51 17.36 13.55
CA ILE A 300 -28.43 16.60 12.68
C ILE A 300 -28.53 17.26 11.30
N ALA A 301 -28.70 18.59 11.24
CA ALA A 301 -28.75 19.34 9.99
C ALA A 301 -27.46 19.21 9.16
N HIS A 302 -26.32 19.05 9.82
CA HIS A 302 -25.02 18.83 9.18
C HIS A 302 -24.77 17.36 8.76
N GLY A 303 -25.68 16.42 9.04
CA GLY A 303 -25.45 15.01 8.73
C GLY A 303 -24.60 14.27 9.77
N VAL A 304 -24.40 14.86 10.96
CA VAL A 304 -23.61 14.32 12.07
C VAL A 304 -24.56 13.78 13.13
N VAL A 305 -24.24 12.63 13.74
CA VAL A 305 -25.11 12.08 14.79
C VAL A 305 -24.71 12.59 16.18
N PRO A 306 -25.59 13.33 16.88
CA PRO A 306 -25.34 13.72 18.26
C PRO A 306 -25.44 12.54 19.23
N LEU A 307 -24.53 12.47 20.19
CA LEU A 307 -24.66 11.63 21.39
C LEU A 307 -24.57 12.48 22.64
N LEU A 308 -25.47 12.24 23.60
CA LEU A 308 -25.51 13.00 24.85
C LEU A 308 -24.76 12.27 25.96
N GLN A 309 -23.92 13.01 26.69
CA GLN A 309 -23.22 12.52 27.88
C GLN A 309 -23.57 13.39 29.09
N PRO A 310 -23.95 12.82 30.25
CA PRO A 310 -24.18 13.62 31.44
C PRO A 310 -22.86 14.18 31.96
N PHE A 311 -22.86 15.46 32.32
CA PHE A 311 -21.78 16.03 33.12
C PHE A 311 -21.74 15.35 34.49
N ARG A 312 -20.53 14.98 34.92
CA ARG A 312 -20.26 14.41 36.25
C ARG A 312 -19.23 15.29 36.94
N PRO A 313 -19.50 15.78 38.17
CA PRO A 313 -18.54 16.58 38.92
C PRO A 313 -17.44 15.66 39.49
N LEU A 314 -16.33 15.59 38.75
CA LEU A 314 -15.19 14.73 39.06
C LEU A 314 -14.24 15.41 40.07
N PRO A 315 -13.72 14.70 41.09
CA PRO A 315 -12.82 15.28 42.09
C PRO A 315 -11.52 15.81 41.48
N GLY A 316 -11.05 16.96 41.95
CA GLY A 316 -9.81 17.56 41.49
C GLY A 316 -9.92 18.26 40.12
N THR A 317 -11.12 18.41 39.59
CA THR A 317 -11.39 19.23 38.40
C THR A 317 -11.91 20.61 38.80
N PRO A 318 -11.68 21.67 38.00
CA PRO A 318 -12.22 23.01 38.29
C PRO A 318 -13.75 23.05 38.48
N LEU A 319 -14.49 22.11 37.88
CA LEU A 319 -15.95 22.02 37.96
C LEU A 319 -16.44 20.98 38.99
N GLU A 320 -15.60 20.51 39.91
CA GLU A 320 -15.97 19.50 40.92
C GLU A 320 -17.16 19.90 41.82
N ASN A 321 -17.41 21.20 41.96
CA ASN A 321 -18.49 21.75 42.79
C ASN A 321 -19.75 22.12 41.99
N LEU A 322 -19.72 21.98 40.66
CA LEU A 322 -20.88 22.23 39.82
C LEU A 322 -21.90 21.09 39.98
N ALA A 323 -23.18 21.43 40.14
CA ALA A 323 -24.23 20.42 40.22
C ALA A 323 -24.36 19.66 38.88
N GLY A 324 -24.51 18.33 38.96
CA GLY A 324 -24.81 17.51 37.79
C GLY A 324 -26.22 17.77 37.23
N PRO A 325 -26.51 17.31 36.00
CA PRO A 325 -27.82 17.48 35.39
C PRO A 325 -28.91 16.69 36.12
N THR A 326 -30.11 17.24 36.22
CA THR A 326 -31.25 16.54 36.82
C THR A 326 -31.80 15.46 35.88
N LEU A 327 -32.56 14.52 36.44
CA LEU A 327 -33.17 13.44 35.65
C LEU A 327 -34.18 14.00 34.63
N GLU A 328 -34.93 15.03 35.02
CA GLU A 328 -35.89 15.75 34.18
C GLU A 328 -35.22 16.36 32.95
N MET A 329 -34.10 17.09 33.16
CA MET A 329 -33.34 17.72 32.06
C MET A 329 -32.79 16.67 31.10
N MET A 330 -32.26 15.57 31.63
CA MET A 330 -31.72 14.49 30.83
C MET A 330 -32.82 13.82 30.00
N GLU A 331 -33.96 13.49 30.60
CA GLU A 331 -35.08 12.87 29.87
C GLU A 331 -35.61 13.77 28.76
N GLU A 332 -35.79 15.07 29.05
CA GLU A 332 -36.24 16.06 28.06
C GLU A 332 -35.31 16.10 26.82
N LEU A 333 -34.00 16.16 27.04
CA LEU A 333 -33.01 16.22 25.96
C LEU A 333 -32.89 14.91 25.17
N PHE A 334 -32.97 13.75 25.83
CA PHE A 334 -32.93 12.46 25.15
C PHE A 334 -34.20 12.18 24.33
N LEU A 335 -35.37 12.66 24.77
CA LEU A 335 -36.60 12.60 23.98
C LEU A 335 -36.53 13.52 22.76
N HIS A 336 -35.99 14.74 22.92
CA HIS A 336 -35.73 15.66 21.80
C HIS A 336 -34.78 15.04 20.77
N LEU A 337 -33.65 14.49 21.25
CA LEU A 337 -32.66 13.78 20.43
C LEU A 337 -33.30 12.65 19.62
N TYR A 338 -34.10 11.81 20.27
CA TYR A 338 -34.74 10.67 19.63
C TYR A 338 -35.71 11.11 18.53
N GLY A 339 -36.55 12.12 18.80
CA GLY A 339 -37.45 12.69 17.81
C GLY A 339 -36.70 13.24 16.61
N ALA A 340 -35.70 14.10 16.85
CA ALA A 340 -34.93 14.73 15.78
C ALA A 340 -34.16 13.72 14.90
N ILE A 341 -33.57 12.66 15.49
CA ILE A 341 -32.88 11.60 14.74
C ILE A 341 -33.86 10.77 13.91
N SER A 342 -35.03 10.45 14.47
CA SER A 342 -36.09 9.72 13.78
C SER A 342 -36.59 10.49 12.55
N ASP A 343 -36.83 11.80 12.70
CA ASP A 343 -37.33 12.68 11.63
C ASP A 343 -36.29 12.86 10.51
N ALA A 344 -35.01 12.89 10.84
CA ALA A 344 -33.91 12.98 9.87
C ALA A 344 -33.63 11.67 9.12
N GLY A 345 -34.18 10.53 9.57
CA GLY A 345 -34.01 9.24 8.91
C GLY A 345 -32.58 8.70 8.93
N PHE A 346 -31.78 9.03 9.96
CA PHE A 346 -30.41 8.53 10.06
C PHE A 346 -30.35 7.01 10.24
N PRO A 347 -29.39 6.31 9.62
CA PRO A 347 -29.13 4.90 9.88
C PRO A 347 -28.49 4.71 11.26
N THR A 348 -29.31 4.64 12.31
CA THR A 348 -28.89 4.53 13.72
C THR A 348 -28.22 3.21 14.08
N HIS A 349 -28.37 2.17 13.24
CA HIS A 349 -27.77 0.84 13.45
C HIS A 349 -26.23 0.86 13.56
N ARG A 350 -25.57 1.92 13.08
CA ARG A 350 -24.13 2.09 13.21
C ARG A 350 -23.69 2.45 14.62
N LEU A 351 -24.61 2.97 15.42
CA LEU A 351 -24.41 3.38 16.82
C LEU A 351 -24.86 2.29 17.80
N ARG A 352 -25.23 1.11 17.30
CA ARG A 352 -25.54 -0.04 18.15
C ARG A 352 -24.38 -0.30 19.09
N HIS A 353 -24.69 -0.56 20.36
CA HIS A 353 -23.69 -0.84 21.38
C HIS A 353 -22.56 0.21 21.47
N MET A 354 -22.79 1.47 21.10
CA MET A 354 -21.83 2.57 21.27
C MET A 354 -22.12 3.47 22.47
N GLY A 355 -23.27 3.30 23.13
CA GLY A 355 -23.74 4.22 24.16
C GLY A 355 -23.26 3.82 25.55
N ARG A 356 -22.54 4.72 26.21
CA ARG A 356 -22.27 4.64 27.65
C ARG A 356 -23.50 4.98 28.51
N VAL A 357 -24.47 5.71 27.94
CA VAL A 357 -25.64 6.27 28.64
C VAL A 357 -26.91 5.70 28.03
N LEU A 358 -27.38 6.26 26.91
CA LEU A 358 -28.37 5.67 26.03
C LEU A 358 -27.93 5.96 24.61
N THR A 359 -27.87 4.95 23.75
CA THR A 359 -27.79 5.20 22.31
C THR A 359 -29.11 5.79 21.81
N PRO A 360 -29.13 6.50 20.67
CA PRO A 360 -30.37 6.92 20.03
C PRO A 360 -31.37 5.76 19.84
N MET A 361 -30.88 4.54 19.61
CA MET A 361 -31.73 3.34 19.51
C MET A 361 -32.35 2.90 20.84
N GLU A 362 -31.66 3.14 21.96
CA GLU A 362 -32.15 2.82 23.31
C GLU A 362 -33.07 3.92 23.87
N SER A 363 -32.96 5.16 23.38
CA SER A 363 -33.75 6.30 23.88
C SER A 363 -35.26 6.12 23.70
N ARG A 364 -35.72 5.30 22.75
CA ARG A 364 -37.15 4.92 22.62
C ARG A 364 -37.73 4.23 23.85
N VAL A 365 -36.90 3.63 24.70
CA VAL A 365 -37.41 2.99 25.92
C VAL A 365 -38.04 4.05 26.83
N LEU A 366 -37.68 5.33 26.68
CA LEU A 366 -38.30 6.46 27.38
C LEU A 366 -39.74 6.73 26.92
N ASP A 367 -40.10 6.44 25.67
CA ASP A 367 -41.45 6.66 25.11
C ASP A 367 -42.30 5.39 24.97
N GLY A 368 -41.72 4.22 25.23
CA GLY A 368 -42.40 2.91 25.24
C GLY A 368 -42.54 2.24 23.88
N ARG A 369 -41.87 2.72 22.83
CA ARG A 369 -41.95 2.11 21.48
C ARG A 369 -41.03 0.90 21.30
N GLU A 370 -41.46 -0.07 20.50
CA GLU A 370 -40.65 -1.25 20.12
C GLU A 370 -39.78 -1.03 18.86
N ALA A 371 -38.62 -1.71 18.83
CA ALA A 371 -38.20 -2.59 17.72
C ALA A 371 -38.81 -2.46 16.30
N MET A 372 -38.42 -1.52 15.42
CA MET A 372 -38.77 -1.70 13.98
C MET A 372 -38.09 -2.94 13.38
N LEU A 373 -38.75 -3.63 12.44
CA LEU A 373 -38.24 -4.87 11.81
C LEU A 373 -36.92 -4.67 11.06
N SER A 374 -36.75 -3.53 10.39
CA SER A 374 -35.50 -3.15 9.69
C SER A 374 -34.32 -3.06 10.66
N GLU A 375 -34.54 -2.50 11.86
CA GLU A 375 -33.52 -2.38 12.90
C GLU A 375 -33.15 -3.75 13.51
N ARG A 376 -34.14 -4.63 13.71
CA ARG A 376 -33.92 -6.01 14.17
C ARG A 376 -33.01 -6.76 13.19
N TRP A 377 -33.20 -6.60 11.88
CA TRP A 377 -32.37 -7.25 10.87
C TRP A 377 -30.92 -6.75 10.89
N VAL A 378 -30.70 -5.43 11.00
CA VAL A 378 -29.33 -4.89 11.02
C VAL A 378 -28.58 -5.22 12.32
N SER A 379 -29.30 -5.38 13.44
CA SER A 379 -28.72 -5.88 14.69
C SER A 379 -28.38 -7.39 14.68
N SER A 380 -28.86 -8.15 13.68
CA SER A 380 -28.60 -9.60 13.58
C SER A 380 -27.16 -9.90 13.17
N SER A 381 -26.64 -11.07 13.56
CA SER A 381 -25.27 -11.50 13.22
C SER A 381 -24.97 -11.48 11.71
N LEU A 382 -25.96 -11.84 10.88
CA LEU A 382 -25.85 -11.81 9.42
C LEU A 382 -25.83 -10.37 8.88
N GLY A 383 -26.68 -9.49 9.41
CA GLY A 383 -26.70 -8.08 9.04
C GLY A 383 -25.36 -7.39 9.32
N ARG A 384 -24.76 -7.67 10.50
CA ARG A 384 -23.44 -7.13 10.89
C ARG A 384 -22.31 -7.58 9.97
N HIS A 385 -22.31 -8.85 9.55
CA HIS A 385 -21.31 -9.35 8.60
C HIS A 385 -21.43 -8.70 7.23
N LEU A 386 -22.65 -8.56 6.71
CA LEU A 386 -22.89 -7.94 5.40
C LEU A 386 -22.49 -6.47 5.38
N ASP A 387 -22.86 -5.69 6.40
CA ASP A 387 -22.49 -4.27 6.46
C ASP A 387 -20.97 -4.09 6.60
N GLY A 388 -20.32 -4.90 7.43
CA GLY A 388 -18.86 -4.91 7.56
C GLY A 388 -18.13 -5.31 6.27
N TRP A 389 -18.68 -6.27 5.51
CA TRP A 389 -18.14 -6.65 4.20
C TRP A 389 -18.30 -5.52 3.17
N MET A 390 -19.46 -4.86 3.14
CA MET A 390 -19.71 -3.71 2.26
C MET A 390 -18.77 -2.54 2.56
N ASP A 391 -18.52 -2.26 3.84
CA ASP A 391 -17.58 -1.21 4.25
C ASP A 391 -16.14 -1.58 3.88
N GLY A 392 -15.76 -2.85 4.01
CA GLY A 392 -14.49 -3.37 3.51
C GLY A 392 -14.31 -3.22 2.00
N LEU A 393 -15.33 -3.57 1.21
CA LEU A 393 -15.32 -3.42 -0.24
C LEU A 393 -15.24 -1.95 -0.67
N ARG A 394 -16.06 -1.09 -0.06
CA ARG A 394 -16.04 0.36 -0.33
C ARG A 394 -14.68 0.97 0.00
N ARG A 395 -14.06 0.55 1.10
CA ARG A 395 -12.72 0.99 1.50
C ARG A 395 -11.68 0.52 0.49
N HIS A 396 -11.72 -0.76 0.08
CA HIS A 396 -10.79 -1.30 -0.92
C HIS A 396 -10.87 -0.55 -2.26
N LEU A 397 -12.07 -0.24 -2.74
CA LEU A 397 -12.28 0.48 -4.01
C LEU A 397 -11.85 1.95 -3.94
N ARG A 398 -11.96 2.60 -2.77
CA ARG A 398 -11.64 4.04 -2.61
C ARG A 398 -10.21 4.29 -2.16
N ALA A 399 -9.66 3.40 -1.36
CA ALA A 399 -8.32 3.49 -0.79
C ALA A 399 -7.32 2.61 -1.55
N GLY A 400 -7.54 2.42 -2.85
CA GLY A 400 -6.63 1.67 -3.72
C GLY A 400 -5.19 2.14 -3.54
N ASN A 401 -4.23 1.23 -3.70
CA ASN A 401 -2.81 1.46 -3.49
C ASN A 401 -2.30 2.60 -4.37
N GLY A 402 -2.31 3.83 -3.87
CA GLY A 402 -1.56 4.93 -4.46
C GLY A 402 -0.07 4.70 -4.25
N ASP A 403 0.72 4.85 -5.30
CA ASP A 403 2.17 4.91 -5.21
C ASP A 403 2.58 6.21 -4.49
N GLY A 404 2.68 6.17 -3.15
CA GLY A 404 3.17 7.26 -2.32
C GLY A 404 2.62 7.28 -0.89
N ASP A 405 3.35 7.90 0.05
CA ASP A 405 2.97 8.06 1.46
C ASP A 405 1.70 8.94 1.67
N GLU A 406 1.20 9.62 0.64
CA GLU A 406 -0.08 10.34 0.67
C GLU A 406 -1.19 9.45 0.08
N MET A 407 -1.90 8.73 0.95
CA MET A 407 -3.10 7.97 0.57
C MET A 407 -4.26 8.91 0.20
N LEU A 408 -4.30 9.33 -1.05
CA LEU A 408 -5.43 10.08 -1.63
C LEU A 408 -6.60 9.14 -1.91
N LEU A 409 -7.73 9.34 -1.21
CA LEU A 409 -8.96 8.57 -1.46
C LEU A 409 -9.57 8.94 -2.81
N ASP A 410 -9.94 7.92 -3.60
CA ASP A 410 -10.69 8.10 -4.83
C ASP A 410 -12.16 8.45 -4.51
N ARG A 411 -12.54 9.68 -4.85
CA ARG A 411 -13.88 10.24 -4.59
C ARG A 411 -14.87 10.01 -5.72
N ARG A 412 -14.48 9.32 -6.80
CA ARG A 412 -15.40 9.01 -7.91
C ARG A 412 -16.59 8.18 -7.44
N PRO A 413 -17.74 8.25 -8.14
CA PRO A 413 -18.90 7.45 -7.80
C PRO A 413 -18.59 5.95 -7.82
N MET A 414 -19.21 5.18 -6.92
CA MET A 414 -18.92 3.75 -6.73
C MET A 414 -19.10 2.93 -8.02
N HIS A 415 -20.08 3.27 -8.86
CA HIS A 415 -20.31 2.59 -10.13
C HIS A 415 -19.15 2.80 -11.13
N VAL A 416 -18.45 3.94 -11.07
CA VAL A 416 -17.27 4.22 -11.91
C VAL A 416 -16.08 3.38 -11.44
N LEU A 417 -15.87 3.26 -10.12
CA LEU A 417 -14.81 2.43 -9.56
C LEU A 417 -15.02 0.95 -9.90
N LEU A 418 -16.24 0.45 -9.71
CA LEU A 418 -16.60 -0.92 -10.07
C LEU A 418 -16.45 -1.18 -11.58
N ALA A 419 -16.80 -0.21 -12.43
CA ALA A 419 -16.59 -0.33 -13.87
C ALA A 419 -15.10 -0.40 -14.23
N GLY A 420 -14.25 0.36 -13.54
CA GLY A 420 -12.79 0.32 -13.70
C GLY A 420 -12.20 -1.06 -13.38
N GLU A 421 -12.62 -1.67 -12.27
CA GLU A 421 -12.20 -3.02 -11.88
C GLU A 421 -12.74 -4.12 -12.83
N ALA A 422 -13.94 -3.93 -13.39
CA ALA A 422 -14.55 -4.90 -14.30
C ALA A 422 -14.00 -4.84 -15.74
N LEU A 423 -13.44 -3.70 -16.15
CA LEU A 423 -13.00 -3.45 -17.53
C LEU A 423 -11.94 -4.45 -18.04
N PRO A 424 -10.88 -4.80 -17.29
CA PRO A 424 -9.90 -5.78 -17.74
C PRO A 424 -10.51 -7.16 -18.01
N PHE A 425 -11.47 -7.58 -17.17
CA PHE A 425 -12.16 -8.86 -17.35
C PHE A 425 -13.04 -8.86 -18.59
N ALA A 426 -13.77 -7.77 -18.83
CA ALA A 426 -14.56 -7.61 -20.06
C ALA A 426 -13.66 -7.62 -21.30
N ALA A 427 -12.53 -6.91 -21.28
CA ALA A 427 -11.56 -6.90 -22.36
C ALA A 427 -10.98 -8.31 -22.63
N LEU A 428 -10.58 -9.03 -21.59
CA LEU A 428 -10.10 -10.41 -21.71
C LEU A 428 -11.15 -11.35 -22.31
N MET A 429 -12.42 -11.21 -21.91
CA MET A 429 -13.52 -12.00 -22.46
C MET A 429 -13.75 -11.69 -23.95
N VAL A 430 -13.68 -10.42 -24.36
CA VAL A 430 -13.78 -10.02 -25.78
C VAL A 430 -12.60 -10.57 -26.59
N ILE A 431 -11.37 -10.47 -26.08
CA ILE A 431 -10.17 -11.01 -26.74
C ILE A 431 -10.27 -12.53 -26.88
N ALA A 432 -10.70 -13.23 -25.84
CA ALA A 432 -10.89 -14.68 -25.86
C ALA A 432 -11.96 -15.10 -26.88
N LEU A 433 -13.09 -14.38 -26.93
CA LEU A 433 -14.14 -14.63 -27.92
C LEU A 433 -13.64 -14.38 -29.34
N ALA A 434 -12.91 -13.28 -29.58
CA ALA A 434 -12.32 -12.97 -30.87
C ALA A 434 -11.35 -14.07 -31.33
N ALA A 435 -10.43 -14.51 -30.45
CA ALA A 435 -9.50 -15.60 -30.76
C ALA A 435 -10.23 -16.91 -31.06
N PHE A 436 -11.25 -17.27 -30.28
CA PHE A 436 -12.06 -18.47 -30.51
C PHE A 436 -12.80 -18.43 -31.85
N THR A 437 -13.39 -17.27 -32.20
CA THR A 437 -14.04 -17.10 -33.50
C THR A 437 -13.04 -17.21 -34.65
N ALA A 438 -11.84 -16.63 -34.51
CA ALA A 438 -10.81 -16.68 -35.55
C ALA A 438 -10.31 -18.11 -35.79
N VAL A 439 -10.09 -18.92 -34.74
CA VAL A 439 -9.70 -20.34 -34.86
C VAL A 439 -10.75 -21.16 -35.62
N SER A 440 -12.03 -20.78 -35.49
CA SER A 440 -13.14 -21.45 -36.17
C SER A 440 -13.27 -21.08 -37.65
N MET A 441 -12.52 -20.09 -38.13
CA MET A 441 -12.51 -19.67 -39.54
C MET A 441 -11.53 -20.51 -40.38
N GLN A 442 -11.80 -20.59 -41.68
CA GLN A 442 -10.89 -21.22 -42.64
C GLN A 442 -9.65 -20.35 -42.87
N ALA A 443 -8.51 -21.00 -43.09
CA ALA A 443 -7.25 -20.31 -43.37
C ALA A 443 -7.32 -19.42 -44.62
N PRO A 444 -6.68 -18.23 -44.61
CA PRO A 444 -6.55 -17.37 -45.79
C PRO A 444 -5.83 -18.06 -46.96
N GLN A 445 -6.01 -17.53 -48.18
CA GLN A 445 -5.33 -18.04 -49.37
C GLN A 445 -3.80 -18.04 -49.17
N GLY A 446 -3.16 -19.17 -49.53
CA GLY A 446 -1.71 -19.36 -49.41
C GLY A 446 -1.22 -19.75 -48.00
N LEU A 447 -2.11 -19.97 -47.03
CA LEU A 447 -1.75 -20.39 -45.68
C LEU A 447 -2.39 -21.73 -45.29
N SER A 448 -1.64 -22.59 -44.61
CA SER A 448 -2.16 -23.85 -44.06
C SER A 448 -3.03 -23.60 -42.83
N GLN A 449 -3.91 -24.54 -42.45
CA GLN A 449 -4.71 -24.41 -41.22
C GLN A 449 -3.82 -24.33 -39.97
N ASN A 450 -2.71 -25.08 -39.94
CA ASN A 450 -1.72 -24.99 -38.87
C ASN A 450 -1.02 -23.63 -38.85
N GLY A 451 -0.76 -23.04 -40.02
CA GLY A 451 -0.22 -21.68 -40.12
C GLY A 451 -1.20 -20.63 -39.64
N TRP A 452 -2.49 -20.80 -39.93
CA TRP A 452 -3.54 -19.91 -39.43
C TRP A 452 -3.66 -19.96 -37.91
N SER A 453 -3.72 -21.17 -37.33
CA SER A 453 -3.71 -21.36 -35.88
C SER A 453 -2.46 -20.75 -35.21
N SER A 454 -1.29 -20.87 -35.86
CA SER A 454 -0.04 -20.28 -35.39
C SER A 454 -0.10 -18.74 -35.35
N LEU A 455 -0.64 -18.10 -36.39
CA LEU A 455 -0.82 -16.64 -36.42
C LEU A 455 -1.82 -16.17 -35.38
N ILE A 456 -2.90 -16.93 -35.13
CA ILE A 456 -3.87 -16.56 -34.10
C ILE A 456 -3.22 -16.62 -32.72
N VAL A 457 -2.48 -17.69 -32.39
CA VAL A 457 -1.77 -17.79 -31.12
C VAL A 457 -0.74 -16.67 -30.98
N PHE A 458 0.05 -16.41 -32.02
CA PHE A 458 0.99 -15.29 -32.02
C PHE A 458 0.29 -13.94 -31.80
N THR A 459 -0.80 -13.67 -32.51
CA THR A 459 -1.57 -12.41 -32.41
C THR A 459 -2.21 -12.26 -31.03
N LEU A 460 -2.74 -13.35 -30.47
CA LEU A 460 -3.29 -13.37 -29.11
C LEU A 460 -2.20 -13.04 -28.08
N CYS A 461 -1.06 -13.72 -28.14
CA CYS A 461 0.07 -13.47 -27.26
C CYS A 461 0.63 -12.05 -27.45
N LEU A 462 0.70 -11.55 -28.68
CA LEU A 462 1.09 -10.18 -29.03
C LEU A 462 0.16 -9.16 -28.35
N VAL A 463 -1.15 -9.28 -28.53
CA VAL A 463 -2.13 -8.37 -27.91
C VAL A 463 -2.01 -8.41 -26.39
N LEU A 464 -1.86 -9.59 -25.79
CA LEU A 464 -1.74 -9.74 -24.34
C LEU A 464 -0.40 -9.22 -23.78
N TRP A 465 0.72 -9.40 -24.49
CA TRP A 465 2.01 -8.82 -24.12
C TRP A 465 2.02 -7.30 -24.25
N VAL A 466 1.35 -6.76 -25.28
CA VAL A 466 1.24 -5.30 -25.51
C VAL A 466 0.32 -4.64 -24.48
N THR A 467 -0.85 -5.22 -24.24
CA THR A 467 -1.83 -4.68 -23.30
C THR A 467 -1.49 -4.95 -21.84
N GLN A 468 -0.59 -5.91 -21.57
CA GLN A 468 -0.24 -6.40 -20.22
C GLN A 468 -1.46 -6.79 -19.38
N LEU A 469 -2.59 -7.18 -20.00
CA LEU A 469 -3.77 -7.68 -19.31
C LEU A 469 -3.47 -8.98 -18.54
N LEU A 470 -2.46 -9.72 -18.98
CA LEU A 470 -1.87 -10.86 -18.26
C LEU A 470 -0.36 -10.66 -18.12
N PRO A 471 0.26 -11.12 -17.01
CA PRO A 471 1.71 -11.11 -16.87
C PRO A 471 2.40 -11.84 -18.03
N LEU A 472 3.55 -11.35 -18.49
CA LEU A 472 4.26 -11.88 -19.66
C LEU A 472 4.46 -13.41 -19.62
N ALA A 473 4.81 -13.93 -18.44
CA ALA A 473 4.99 -15.36 -18.19
C ALA A 473 3.69 -16.16 -18.37
N VAL A 474 2.57 -15.63 -17.89
CA VAL A 474 1.25 -16.27 -18.00
C VAL A 474 0.80 -16.29 -19.47
N THR A 475 1.01 -15.20 -20.20
CA THR A 475 0.77 -15.14 -21.64
C THR A 475 1.62 -16.15 -22.41
N SER A 476 2.89 -16.35 -22.04
CA SER A 476 3.74 -17.38 -22.64
C SER A 476 3.27 -18.80 -22.33
N LEU A 477 2.84 -19.07 -21.09
CA LEU A 477 2.23 -20.36 -20.71
C LEU A 477 0.94 -20.62 -21.50
N LEU A 478 0.13 -19.59 -21.74
CA LEU A 478 -1.06 -19.70 -22.59
C LEU A 478 -0.68 -20.12 -24.02
N GLY A 479 0.32 -19.47 -24.62
CA GLY A 479 0.82 -19.86 -25.95
C GLY A 479 1.30 -21.30 -25.99
N LEU A 480 2.08 -21.73 -24.99
CA LEU A 480 2.59 -23.11 -24.86
C LEU A 480 1.48 -24.15 -24.73
N ALA A 481 0.38 -23.80 -24.06
CA ALA A 481 -0.78 -24.69 -23.95
C ALA A 481 -1.58 -24.74 -25.26
N LEU A 482 -1.78 -23.59 -25.92
CA LEU A 482 -2.61 -23.49 -27.12
C LEU A 482 -1.96 -24.13 -28.36
N LEU A 483 -0.65 -23.99 -28.56
CA LEU A 483 0.05 -24.55 -29.72
C LEU A 483 -0.21 -26.06 -29.93
N PRO A 484 -0.01 -26.94 -28.92
CA PRO A 484 -0.31 -28.36 -29.08
C PRO A 484 -1.82 -28.66 -29.08
N MET A 485 -2.63 -27.90 -28.33
CA MET A 485 -4.09 -28.09 -28.32
C MET A 485 -4.73 -27.80 -29.69
N LEU A 486 -4.18 -26.84 -30.43
CA LEU A 486 -4.62 -26.49 -31.78
C LEU A 486 -3.94 -27.34 -32.88
N GLY A 487 -3.13 -28.34 -32.50
CA GLY A 487 -2.48 -29.26 -33.44
C GLY A 487 -1.35 -28.64 -34.26
N VAL A 488 -0.81 -27.48 -33.84
CA VAL A 488 0.24 -26.77 -34.56
C VAL A 488 1.58 -27.49 -34.47
N LEU A 489 1.95 -27.91 -33.26
CA LEU A 489 3.17 -28.67 -32.96
C LEU A 489 2.86 -29.76 -31.93
N PRO A 490 3.54 -30.93 -31.96
CA PRO A 490 3.40 -31.95 -30.94
C PRO A 490 3.77 -31.42 -29.54
N ALA A 491 3.02 -31.82 -28.50
CA ALA A 491 3.27 -31.37 -27.13
C ALA A 491 4.70 -31.67 -26.64
N SER A 492 5.27 -32.81 -27.02
CA SER A 492 6.65 -33.18 -26.68
C SER A 492 7.67 -32.19 -27.24
N GLU A 493 7.43 -31.70 -28.46
CA GLU A 493 8.30 -30.74 -29.11
C GLU A 493 8.14 -29.37 -28.46
N VAL A 494 6.91 -28.89 -28.27
CA VAL A 494 6.63 -27.60 -27.62
C VAL A 494 7.27 -27.53 -26.23
N PHE A 495 7.09 -28.56 -25.41
CA PHE A 495 7.67 -28.58 -24.06
C PHE A 495 9.19 -28.76 -24.06
N SER A 496 9.78 -29.43 -25.05
CA SER A 496 11.24 -29.55 -25.16
C SER A 496 11.94 -28.22 -25.40
N LEU A 497 11.23 -27.19 -25.90
CA LEU A 497 11.82 -25.87 -26.17
C LEU A 497 12.19 -25.10 -24.88
N PHE A 498 11.66 -25.51 -23.72
CA PHE A 498 12.19 -25.07 -22.43
C PHE A 498 13.61 -25.57 -22.14
N GLY A 499 13.98 -26.68 -22.80
CA GLY A 499 15.32 -27.26 -22.78
C GLY A 499 16.37 -26.45 -23.54
N ASN A 500 15.99 -25.34 -24.19
CA ASN A 500 16.90 -24.55 -25.01
C ASN A 500 18.08 -24.00 -24.15
N PRO A 501 19.34 -24.13 -24.60
CA PRO A 501 20.51 -23.70 -23.84
C PRO A 501 20.44 -22.24 -23.38
N ALA A 502 19.87 -21.34 -24.19
CA ALA A 502 19.78 -19.94 -23.84
C ALA A 502 18.85 -19.67 -22.63
N VAL A 503 17.81 -20.50 -22.43
CA VAL A 503 16.93 -20.45 -21.24
C VAL A 503 17.73 -20.79 -19.97
N PHE A 504 18.61 -21.79 -20.04
CA PHE A 504 19.48 -22.16 -18.92
C PHE A 504 20.63 -21.18 -18.70
N PHE A 505 21.12 -20.56 -19.77
CA PHE A 505 22.11 -19.47 -19.67
C PHE A 505 21.54 -18.28 -18.90
N ILE A 506 20.34 -17.79 -19.23
CA ILE A 506 19.72 -16.67 -18.52
C ILE A 506 19.38 -17.04 -17.07
N LEU A 507 18.91 -18.26 -16.81
CA LEU A 507 18.66 -18.75 -15.46
C LEU A 507 19.95 -18.69 -14.62
N GLY A 508 21.06 -19.22 -15.15
CA GLY A 508 22.35 -19.19 -14.48
C GLY A 508 22.87 -17.77 -14.27
N ALA A 509 22.74 -16.90 -15.27
CA ALA A 509 23.11 -15.49 -15.17
C ALA A 509 22.32 -14.74 -14.08
N PHE A 510 21.00 -14.95 -14.01
CA PHE A 510 20.17 -14.36 -12.94
C PHE A 510 20.53 -14.89 -11.55
N MET A 511 20.82 -16.19 -11.42
CA MET A 511 21.26 -16.77 -10.15
C MET A 511 22.61 -16.17 -9.69
N LEU A 512 23.55 -15.97 -10.61
CA LEU A 512 24.84 -15.32 -10.33
C LEU A 512 24.67 -13.85 -9.94
N ALA A 513 23.82 -13.11 -10.67
CA ALA A 513 23.51 -11.72 -10.37
C ALA A 513 22.83 -11.58 -8.99
N ALA A 514 21.87 -12.45 -8.68
CA ALA A 514 21.25 -12.54 -7.36
C ALA A 514 22.26 -12.83 -6.25
N GLY A 515 23.22 -13.74 -6.52
CA GLY A 515 24.33 -14.01 -5.61
C GLY A 515 25.21 -12.78 -5.35
N ALA A 516 25.52 -12.03 -6.41
CA ALA A 516 26.31 -10.80 -6.34
C ALA A 516 25.62 -9.75 -5.45
N MET A 517 24.32 -9.53 -5.68
CA MET A 517 23.50 -8.61 -4.88
C MET A 517 23.45 -9.03 -3.41
N GLN A 518 23.17 -10.30 -3.13
CA GLN A 518 23.02 -10.80 -1.77
C GLN A 518 24.32 -10.77 -0.96
N SER A 519 25.48 -10.88 -1.63
CA SER A 519 26.79 -10.75 -0.98
C SER A 519 27.10 -9.31 -0.52
N GLY A 520 26.31 -8.32 -0.96
CA GLY A 520 26.57 -6.89 -0.76
C GLY A 520 27.81 -6.38 -1.50
N LEU A 521 28.32 -7.15 -2.48
CA LEU A 521 29.44 -6.75 -3.34
C LEU A 521 29.08 -5.48 -4.13
N SER A 522 27.91 -5.50 -4.78
CA SER A 522 27.43 -4.42 -5.63
C SER A 522 27.25 -3.09 -4.88
N GLU A 523 26.65 -3.12 -3.68
CA GLU A 523 26.43 -1.92 -2.85
C GLU A 523 27.75 -1.31 -2.35
N ARG A 524 28.71 -2.15 -1.93
CA ARG A 524 30.03 -1.68 -1.49
C ARG A 524 30.81 -1.04 -2.62
N MET A 525 30.83 -1.66 -3.81
CA MET A 525 31.50 -1.11 -4.99
C MET A 525 30.86 0.22 -5.41
N ALA A 526 29.54 0.32 -5.34
CA ALA A 526 28.81 1.54 -5.66
C ALA A 526 29.23 2.69 -4.75
N LEU A 527 29.14 2.51 -3.43
CA LEU A 527 29.46 3.55 -2.45
C LEU A 527 30.93 3.96 -2.47
N LEU A 528 31.85 3.01 -2.66
CA LEU A 528 33.29 3.30 -2.79
C LEU A 528 33.60 4.20 -3.98
N THR A 529 32.94 3.95 -5.10
CA THR A 529 33.14 4.74 -6.32
C THR A 529 32.53 6.12 -6.18
N ILE A 530 31.33 6.22 -5.61
CA ILE A 530 30.66 7.51 -5.37
C ILE A 530 31.45 8.37 -4.36
N ASP A 531 31.94 7.81 -3.26
CA ASP A 531 32.76 8.53 -2.28
C ASP A 531 34.09 9.04 -2.90
N ARG A 532 34.68 8.27 -3.82
CA ARG A 532 35.95 8.62 -4.47
C ARG A 532 35.80 9.66 -5.58
N PHE A 533 34.76 9.54 -6.41
CA PHE A 533 34.62 10.35 -7.62
C PHE A 533 33.55 11.45 -7.52
N GLY A 534 32.55 11.31 -6.65
CA GLY A 534 31.43 12.24 -6.44
C GLY A 534 31.81 13.51 -5.65
N THR A 535 32.94 14.12 -5.96
CA THR A 535 33.54 15.25 -5.22
C THR A 535 33.00 16.63 -5.61
N SER A 536 32.28 16.73 -6.72
CA SER A 536 31.60 17.95 -7.17
C SER A 536 30.23 17.61 -7.78
N PRO A 537 29.29 18.58 -7.90
CA PRO A 537 27.96 18.30 -8.44
C PRO A 537 28.01 17.64 -9.83
N GLN A 538 28.82 18.17 -10.74
CA GLN A 538 29.00 17.60 -12.06
C GLN A 538 29.59 16.18 -12.01
N ARG A 539 30.62 15.96 -11.18
CA ARG A 539 31.25 14.63 -11.08
C ARG A 539 30.32 13.61 -10.43
N LEU A 540 29.51 14.02 -9.46
CA LEU A 540 28.50 13.16 -8.85
C LEU A 540 27.44 12.76 -9.87
N LEU A 541 26.95 13.72 -10.66
CA LEU A 541 26.00 13.45 -11.75
C LEU A 541 26.57 12.47 -12.78
N LEU A 542 27.81 12.69 -13.24
CA LEU A 542 28.47 11.79 -14.18
C LEU A 542 28.78 10.42 -13.56
N THR A 543 29.10 10.36 -12.27
CA THR A 543 29.28 9.09 -11.55
C THR A 543 27.96 8.33 -11.48
N MET A 544 26.85 9.02 -11.23
CA MET A 544 25.50 8.44 -11.26
C MET A 544 25.03 8.00 -12.66
N LEU A 545 25.71 8.40 -13.73
CA LEU A 545 25.49 7.88 -15.08
C LEU A 545 26.40 6.69 -15.38
N LEU A 546 27.70 6.88 -15.23
CA LEU A 546 28.70 5.93 -15.71
C LEU A 546 28.79 4.67 -14.83
N LEU A 547 28.62 4.81 -13.52
CA LEU A 547 28.74 3.67 -12.61
C LEU A 547 27.58 2.68 -12.77
N PRO A 548 26.29 3.11 -12.82
CA PRO A 548 25.20 2.23 -13.22
C PRO A 548 25.41 1.60 -14.60
N ALA A 549 25.95 2.34 -15.57
CA ALA A 549 26.23 1.79 -16.90
C ALA A 549 27.25 0.64 -16.86
N VAL A 550 28.38 0.83 -16.17
CA VAL A 550 29.38 -0.22 -16.02
C VAL A 550 28.82 -1.41 -15.26
N MET A 551 28.05 -1.18 -14.20
CA MET A 551 27.44 -2.27 -13.43
C MET A 551 26.41 -3.05 -14.25
N ALA A 552 25.64 -2.37 -15.09
CA ALA A 552 24.65 -2.99 -15.97
C ALA A 552 25.27 -3.86 -17.08
N CYS A 553 26.58 -3.74 -17.36
CA CYS A 553 27.27 -4.71 -18.21
C CYS A 553 27.38 -6.11 -17.58
N PHE A 554 27.22 -6.23 -16.26
CA PHE A 554 27.47 -7.47 -15.51
C PHE A 554 26.25 -7.98 -14.76
N MET A 555 25.21 -7.15 -14.61
CA MET A 555 23.97 -7.53 -13.95
C MET A 555 22.78 -6.86 -14.63
N PRO A 556 21.56 -7.36 -14.43
CA PRO A 556 20.39 -6.81 -15.10
C PRO A 556 20.16 -5.33 -14.77
N GLU A 557 19.83 -4.52 -15.78
CA GLU A 557 19.61 -3.06 -15.65
C GLU A 557 18.60 -2.68 -14.55
N HIS A 558 17.55 -3.49 -14.36
CA HIS A 558 16.56 -3.28 -13.30
C HIS A 558 17.14 -3.53 -11.89
N ALA A 559 18.05 -4.49 -11.74
CA ALA A 559 18.74 -4.75 -10.47
C ALA A 559 19.68 -3.59 -10.12
N VAL A 560 20.39 -3.05 -11.12
CA VAL A 560 21.22 -1.85 -10.94
C VAL A 560 20.36 -0.66 -10.51
N ALA A 561 19.26 -0.40 -11.20
CA ALA A 561 18.36 0.69 -10.83
C ALA A 561 17.83 0.55 -9.40
N ALA A 562 17.36 -0.63 -9.01
CA ALA A 562 16.86 -0.90 -7.66
C ALA A 562 17.94 -0.72 -6.58
N LEU A 563 19.18 -1.08 -6.87
CA LEU A 563 20.32 -0.89 -5.96
C LEU A 563 20.65 0.58 -5.75
N PHE A 564 20.66 1.37 -6.82
CA PHE A 564 21.09 2.77 -6.79
C PHE A 564 19.96 3.74 -6.43
N LEU A 565 18.70 3.35 -6.58
CA LEU A 565 17.56 4.22 -6.30
C LEU A 565 17.56 4.73 -4.85
N PRO A 566 17.74 3.89 -3.80
CA PRO A 566 17.87 4.38 -2.42
C PRO A 566 19.06 5.32 -2.23
N ILE A 567 20.19 5.05 -2.92
CA ILE A 567 21.39 5.88 -2.86
C ILE A 567 21.12 7.26 -3.47
N ALA A 568 20.49 7.29 -4.65
CA ALA A 568 20.08 8.52 -5.33
C ALA A 568 19.09 9.32 -4.47
N TRP A 569 18.13 8.64 -3.85
CA TRP A 569 17.17 9.26 -2.94
C TRP A 569 17.84 9.91 -1.74
N GLU A 570 18.76 9.19 -1.10
CA GLU A 570 19.47 9.66 0.09
C GLU A 570 20.37 10.86 -0.24
N ILE A 571 21.00 10.86 -1.42
CA ILE A 571 21.76 12.01 -1.93
C ILE A 571 20.84 13.22 -2.15
N VAL A 572 19.70 13.04 -2.81
CA VAL A 572 18.75 14.14 -3.08
C VAL A 572 18.22 14.73 -1.78
N ARG A 573 17.85 13.87 -0.82
CA ARG A 573 17.34 14.27 0.50
C ARG A 573 18.40 14.98 1.35
N SER A 574 19.63 14.48 1.37
CA SER A 574 20.73 15.09 2.13
C SER A 574 21.17 16.45 1.59
N LEU A 575 20.94 16.70 0.30
CA LEU A 575 21.11 18.02 -0.32
C LEU A 575 19.92 18.97 -0.06
N GLY A 576 18.86 18.52 0.61
CA GLY A 576 17.68 19.34 0.90
C GLY A 576 16.86 19.72 -0.34
N LEU A 577 17.00 18.97 -1.43
CA LEU A 577 16.35 19.28 -2.70
C LEU A 577 14.90 18.79 -2.70
N LYS A 578 13.97 19.67 -3.09
CA LYS A 578 12.54 19.36 -3.21
C LYS A 578 12.19 18.86 -4.61
N ALA A 579 11.04 18.18 -4.74
CA ALA A 579 10.47 17.79 -6.02
C ALA A 579 10.33 19.02 -6.95
N GLY A 580 10.73 18.86 -8.22
CA GLY A 580 10.80 19.96 -9.20
C GLY A 580 12.16 20.66 -9.30
N ASN A 581 13.13 20.35 -8.43
CA ASN A 581 14.50 20.83 -8.61
C ASN A 581 15.21 20.10 -9.78
N GLY A 582 15.81 20.87 -10.69
CA GLY A 582 16.46 20.33 -11.90
C GLY A 582 17.68 19.44 -11.64
N TYR A 583 18.43 19.68 -10.56
CA TYR A 583 19.57 18.83 -10.17
C TYR A 583 19.10 17.48 -9.63
N ALA A 584 18.10 17.50 -8.73
CA ALA A 584 17.50 16.27 -8.21
C ALA A 584 16.94 15.40 -9.33
N GLN A 585 16.19 16.00 -10.27
CA GLN A 585 15.68 15.31 -11.44
C GLN A 585 16.80 14.68 -12.29
N SER A 586 17.91 15.39 -12.48
CA SER A 586 19.02 14.94 -13.32
C SER A 586 19.81 13.80 -12.71
N ILE A 587 19.92 13.71 -11.37
CA ILE A 587 20.51 12.55 -10.68
C ILE A 587 19.71 11.28 -10.98
N PHE A 588 18.38 11.36 -10.94
CA PHE A 588 17.53 10.22 -11.27
C PHE A 588 17.61 9.86 -12.75
N PHE A 589 17.66 10.83 -13.67
CA PHE A 589 17.89 10.55 -15.09
C PHE A 589 19.25 9.90 -15.35
N ALA A 590 20.31 10.40 -14.71
CA ALA A 590 21.65 9.82 -14.83
C ALA A 590 21.64 8.34 -14.43
N LEU A 591 21.00 8.01 -13.31
CA LEU A 591 20.82 6.63 -12.87
C LEU A 591 20.11 5.78 -13.92
N ALA A 592 18.91 6.18 -14.36
CA ALA A 592 18.12 5.37 -15.27
C ALA A 592 18.81 5.20 -16.63
N TRP A 593 19.27 6.29 -17.23
CA TRP A 593 19.92 6.25 -18.55
C TRP A 593 21.23 5.45 -18.50
N GLY A 594 21.99 5.57 -17.41
CA GLY A 594 23.19 4.78 -17.19
C GLY A 594 22.88 3.29 -17.19
N ALA A 595 21.93 2.87 -16.35
CA ALA A 595 21.52 1.47 -16.27
C ALA A 595 21.00 0.91 -17.60
N ILE A 596 20.16 1.68 -18.32
CA ILE A 596 19.59 1.28 -19.62
C ILE A 596 20.69 1.10 -20.66
N ILE A 597 21.54 2.11 -20.87
CA ILE A 597 22.59 2.08 -21.90
C ILE A 597 23.61 0.98 -21.60
N GLY A 598 24.03 0.86 -20.34
CA GLY A 598 24.96 -0.19 -19.91
C GLY A 598 24.40 -1.60 -20.09
N GLY A 599 23.09 -1.76 -19.87
CA GLY A 599 22.41 -3.04 -20.04
C GLY A 599 22.44 -3.59 -21.47
N VAL A 600 22.70 -2.74 -22.48
CA VAL A 600 22.76 -3.13 -23.91
C VAL A 600 24.10 -3.76 -24.28
N VAL A 601 25.18 -3.39 -23.57
CA VAL A 601 26.56 -3.68 -23.97
C VAL A 601 26.84 -5.18 -24.05
N THR A 602 26.30 -5.97 -23.12
CA THR A 602 26.58 -7.41 -23.02
C THR A 602 25.30 -8.24 -23.00
N LEU A 603 25.42 -9.55 -23.17
CA LEU A 603 24.30 -10.49 -23.02
C LEU A 603 23.77 -10.61 -21.57
N LEU A 604 24.41 -10.00 -20.58
CA LEU A 604 24.04 -10.12 -19.17
C LEU A 604 23.20 -8.95 -18.68
N GLY A 605 23.26 -7.81 -19.37
CA GLY A 605 22.67 -6.56 -18.91
C GLY A 605 21.15 -6.51 -18.99
N GLY A 606 20.54 -7.39 -19.79
CA GLY A 606 19.09 -7.51 -19.89
C GLY A 606 18.66 -8.81 -20.54
N ALA A 607 17.37 -9.11 -20.41
CA ALA A 607 16.76 -10.31 -20.97
C ALA A 607 16.79 -10.34 -22.52
N ARG A 608 16.79 -9.18 -23.17
CA ARG A 608 16.77 -9.06 -24.65
C ARG A 608 17.85 -9.86 -25.39
N GLY A 609 19.11 -9.80 -24.95
CA GLY A 609 20.23 -10.41 -25.68
C GLY A 609 20.18 -11.95 -25.70
N PRO A 610 20.05 -12.60 -24.54
CA PRO A 610 19.91 -14.05 -24.48
C PRO A 610 18.68 -14.57 -25.24
N LEU A 611 17.57 -13.82 -25.25
CA LEU A 611 16.40 -14.19 -26.03
C LEU A 611 16.66 -14.08 -27.53
N ALA A 612 17.33 -13.01 -27.98
CA ALA A 612 17.71 -12.86 -29.39
C ALA A 612 18.63 -14.01 -29.85
N LEU A 613 19.58 -14.41 -29.01
CA LEU A 613 20.43 -15.58 -29.26
C LEU A 613 19.59 -16.86 -29.40
N ALA A 614 18.71 -17.12 -28.43
CA ALA A 614 17.86 -18.30 -28.39
C ALA A 614 16.97 -18.44 -29.63
N LEU A 615 16.30 -17.35 -30.01
CA LEU A 615 15.40 -17.31 -31.15
C LEU A 615 16.18 -17.46 -32.46
N THR A 616 17.37 -16.89 -32.57
CA THR A 616 18.18 -17.08 -33.78
C THR A 616 18.60 -18.53 -33.93
N GLU A 617 19.10 -19.14 -32.85
CA GLU A 617 19.51 -20.55 -32.82
C GLU A 617 18.36 -21.47 -33.21
N GLU A 618 17.18 -21.28 -32.62
CA GLU A 618 16.02 -22.15 -32.88
C GLU A 618 15.44 -21.95 -34.29
N LEU A 619 15.41 -20.71 -34.80
CA LEU A 619 14.72 -20.41 -36.06
C LEU A 619 15.60 -20.61 -37.29
N THR A 620 16.93 -20.52 -37.15
CA THR A 620 17.87 -20.58 -38.29
C THR A 620 18.94 -21.65 -38.16
N GLY A 621 19.16 -22.20 -36.95
CA GLY A 621 20.28 -23.08 -36.65
C GLY A 621 21.63 -22.35 -36.52
N GLN A 622 21.66 -21.03 -36.69
CA GLN A 622 22.87 -20.21 -36.55
C GLN A 622 22.92 -19.57 -35.16
N THR A 623 24.14 -19.35 -34.66
CA THR A 623 24.36 -18.70 -33.35
C THR A 623 25.39 -17.59 -33.46
N PHE A 624 25.39 -16.68 -32.50
CA PHE A 624 26.41 -15.66 -32.34
C PHE A 624 26.99 -15.71 -30.93
N SER A 625 28.24 -15.28 -30.78
CA SER A 625 28.93 -15.36 -29.51
C SER A 625 28.71 -14.15 -28.61
N PHE A 626 29.13 -14.29 -27.36
CA PHE A 626 29.18 -13.17 -26.41
C PHE A 626 30.03 -12.01 -26.95
N ALA A 627 31.13 -12.32 -27.65
CA ALA A 627 32.02 -11.34 -28.23
C ALA A 627 31.35 -10.61 -29.40
N ASP A 628 30.66 -11.33 -30.29
CA ASP A 628 29.97 -10.75 -31.45
C ASP A 628 28.92 -9.73 -31.01
N TRP A 629 28.10 -10.09 -30.03
CA TRP A 629 27.13 -9.17 -29.43
C TRP A 629 27.81 -7.92 -28.87
N THR A 630 28.85 -8.12 -28.05
CA THR A 630 29.51 -7.02 -27.34
C THR A 630 30.19 -6.07 -28.33
N MET A 631 30.85 -6.60 -29.36
CA MET A 631 31.50 -5.80 -30.39
C MET A 631 30.50 -5.05 -31.28
N ALA A 632 29.32 -5.62 -31.51
CA ALA A 632 28.24 -4.96 -32.25
C ALA A 632 27.57 -3.84 -31.43
N ALA A 633 27.38 -4.04 -30.12
CA ALA A 633 26.66 -3.12 -29.24
C ALA A 633 27.54 -2.00 -28.63
N ALA A 634 28.80 -2.29 -28.31
CA ALA A 634 29.66 -1.38 -27.54
C ALA A 634 29.85 0.02 -28.17
N PRO A 635 30.06 0.17 -29.49
CA PRO A 635 30.20 1.51 -30.08
C PRO A 635 28.97 2.38 -29.85
N ILE A 636 27.77 1.84 -30.10
CA ILE A 636 26.50 2.55 -29.92
C ILE A 636 26.36 2.97 -28.46
N ALA A 637 26.61 2.06 -27.52
CA ALA A 637 26.50 2.33 -26.08
C ALA A 637 27.48 3.43 -25.62
N VAL A 638 28.73 3.40 -26.08
CA VAL A 638 29.74 4.42 -25.73
C VAL A 638 29.31 5.80 -26.23
N PHE A 639 28.88 5.91 -27.49
CA PHE A 639 28.39 7.19 -28.03
C PHE A 639 27.11 7.66 -27.34
N MET A 640 26.20 6.72 -26.99
CA MET A 640 25.00 7.04 -26.22
C MET A 640 25.30 7.56 -24.82
N LEU A 641 26.31 7.00 -24.12
CA LEU A 641 26.76 7.52 -22.83
C LEU A 641 27.34 8.93 -22.96
N ILE A 642 28.11 9.20 -24.02
CA ILE A 642 28.65 10.54 -24.30
C ILE A 642 27.51 11.54 -24.53
N ILE A 643 26.55 11.21 -25.40
CA ILE A 643 25.40 12.08 -25.68
C ILE A 643 24.57 12.31 -24.42
N SER A 644 24.30 11.26 -23.64
CA SER A 644 23.56 11.35 -22.38
C SER A 644 24.28 12.24 -21.37
N ALA A 645 25.61 12.10 -21.24
CA ALA A 645 26.42 12.95 -20.37
C ALA A 645 26.39 14.42 -20.81
N LEU A 646 26.51 14.68 -22.12
CA LEU A 646 26.45 16.04 -22.67
C LEU A 646 25.08 16.68 -22.44
N ILE A 647 24.00 15.94 -22.66
CA ILE A 647 22.63 16.40 -22.39
C ILE A 647 22.49 16.73 -20.90
N LEU A 648 22.82 15.79 -20.01
CA LEU A 648 22.70 15.97 -18.56
C LEU A 648 23.48 17.18 -18.06
N VAL A 649 24.75 17.31 -18.43
CA VAL A 649 25.57 18.45 -18.00
C VAL A 649 25.01 19.78 -18.51
N ARG A 650 24.41 19.81 -19.70
CA ARG A 650 23.89 21.03 -20.31
C ARG A 650 22.52 21.46 -19.77
N ILE A 651 21.68 20.51 -19.35
CA ILE A 651 20.33 20.81 -18.83
C ILE A 651 20.30 21.02 -17.31
N THR A 652 21.32 20.55 -16.60
CA THR A 652 21.32 20.52 -15.13
C THR A 652 21.78 21.86 -14.54
N PRO A 653 20.95 22.56 -13.76
CA PRO A 653 21.42 23.71 -12.97
C PRO A 653 22.28 23.21 -11.80
N MET A 654 23.55 23.61 -11.74
CA MET A 654 24.51 23.15 -10.72
C MET A 654 24.90 24.22 -9.70
N ASP A 655 24.40 25.44 -9.85
CA ASP A 655 24.76 26.58 -9.00
C ASP A 655 24.21 26.41 -7.57
N GLY A 656 25.05 26.66 -6.57
CA GLY A 656 24.68 26.62 -5.15
C GLY A 656 24.55 25.21 -4.53
N ILE A 657 24.92 24.14 -5.24
CA ILE A 657 24.85 22.77 -4.72
C ILE A 657 26.11 22.43 -3.89
N HIS A 658 25.96 22.30 -2.58
CA HIS A 658 27.03 21.90 -1.66
C HIS A 658 26.99 20.39 -1.38
N ILE A 659 27.97 19.64 -1.88
CA ILE A 659 28.01 18.16 -1.79
C ILE A 659 28.44 17.63 -0.40
N GLY A 660 28.83 18.50 0.53
CA GLY A 660 29.36 18.11 1.85
C GLY A 660 28.42 17.18 2.63
N SER A 661 27.13 17.52 2.72
CA SER A 661 26.12 16.72 3.44
C SER A 661 25.83 15.37 2.77
N ALA A 662 25.81 15.33 1.44
CA ALA A 662 25.64 14.09 0.68
C ALA A 662 26.81 13.13 0.92
N ARG A 663 28.03 13.66 0.98
CA ARG A 663 29.23 12.86 1.23
C ARG A 663 29.27 12.29 2.65
N GLU A 664 28.89 13.08 3.64
CA GLU A 664 28.76 12.62 5.03
C GLU A 664 27.74 11.47 5.15
N ARG A 665 26.63 11.55 4.42
CA ARG A 665 25.62 10.47 4.41
C ARG A 665 26.13 9.20 3.70
N ILE A 666 26.84 9.36 2.59
CA ILE A 666 27.47 8.23 1.87
C ILE A 666 28.54 7.56 2.76
N SER A 667 29.35 8.35 3.48
CA SER A 667 30.38 7.80 4.37
C SER A 667 29.77 7.06 5.57
N LEU A 668 28.69 7.60 6.17
CA LEU A 668 27.92 6.92 7.20
C LEU A 668 27.34 5.59 6.70
N ARG A 669 26.70 5.58 5.52
CA ARG A 669 26.14 4.34 4.93
C ARG A 669 27.23 3.30 4.63
N ARG A 670 28.41 3.73 4.21
CA ARG A 670 29.57 2.85 4.03
C ARG A 670 30.04 2.24 5.35
N LEU A 671 30.04 3.02 6.45
CA LEU A 671 30.39 2.53 7.78
C LEU A 671 29.37 1.48 8.27
N GLU A 672 28.07 1.64 7.98
CA GLU A 672 27.03 0.65 8.30
C GLU A 672 27.24 -0.71 7.60
N LEU A 673 27.71 -0.70 6.35
CA LEU A 673 27.91 -1.92 5.54
C LEU A 673 29.21 -2.67 5.88
N GLY A 674 30.18 -1.97 6.48
CA GLY A 674 31.50 -2.50 6.80
C GLY A 674 32.34 -2.90 5.57
N ASP A 675 33.56 -3.40 5.84
CA ASP A 675 34.52 -3.78 4.80
C ASP A 675 34.11 -5.02 3.99
N PHE A 676 34.83 -5.27 2.90
CA PHE A 676 34.66 -6.47 2.08
C PHE A 676 34.88 -7.76 2.88
N ASN A 677 33.79 -8.44 3.21
CA ASN A 677 33.81 -9.79 3.75
C ASN A 677 34.50 -10.76 2.76
N LEU A 678 35.17 -11.81 3.28
CA LEU A 678 35.73 -12.91 2.50
C LEU A 678 34.74 -13.47 1.46
N LYS A 679 33.45 -13.56 1.82
CA LYS A 679 32.39 -13.98 0.90
C LYS A 679 32.20 -13.04 -0.29
N ALA A 680 32.26 -11.73 -0.07
CA ALA A 680 32.13 -10.74 -1.14
C ALA A 680 33.35 -10.76 -2.07
N LYS A 681 34.55 -10.96 -1.52
CA LYS A 681 35.78 -11.14 -2.32
C LYS A 681 35.71 -12.41 -3.17
N ALA A 682 35.35 -13.54 -2.57
CA ALA A 682 35.18 -14.80 -3.30
C ALA A 682 34.09 -14.70 -4.39
N MET A 683 32.98 -14.00 -4.12
CA MET A 683 31.95 -13.74 -5.13
C MET A 683 32.49 -12.90 -6.29
N SER A 684 33.28 -11.85 -6.02
CA SER A 684 33.89 -11.04 -7.08
C SER A 684 34.84 -11.85 -7.97
N VAL A 685 35.67 -12.71 -7.38
CA VAL A 685 36.56 -13.62 -8.11
C VAL A 685 35.75 -14.58 -8.98
N LEU A 686 34.68 -15.18 -8.42
CA LEU A 686 33.81 -16.08 -9.18
C LEU A 686 33.21 -15.38 -10.41
N LEU A 687 32.65 -14.18 -10.25
CA LEU A 687 32.07 -13.43 -11.37
C LEU A 687 33.10 -13.10 -12.45
N VAL A 688 34.30 -12.66 -12.06
CA VAL A 688 35.38 -12.35 -13.01
C VAL A 688 35.79 -13.61 -13.77
N VAL A 689 35.96 -14.74 -13.08
CA VAL A 689 36.30 -16.02 -13.71
C VAL A 689 35.22 -16.48 -14.67
N THR A 690 33.94 -16.44 -14.26
CA THR A 690 32.80 -16.79 -15.13
C THR A 690 32.77 -15.92 -16.39
N MET A 691 33.04 -14.63 -16.26
CA MET A 691 33.05 -13.71 -17.40
C MET A 691 34.19 -13.97 -18.38
N LEU A 692 35.41 -14.20 -17.86
CA LEU A 692 36.53 -14.59 -18.70
C LEU A 692 36.25 -15.93 -19.40
N ALA A 693 35.61 -16.87 -18.71
CA ALA A 693 35.18 -18.13 -19.32
C ALA A 693 34.16 -17.93 -20.45
N TRP A 694 33.17 -17.04 -20.32
CA TRP A 694 32.24 -16.74 -21.42
C TRP A 694 32.93 -16.11 -22.63
N ILE A 695 33.91 -15.23 -22.42
CA ILE A 695 34.64 -14.56 -23.51
C ILE A 695 35.56 -15.55 -24.26
N PHE A 696 36.36 -16.32 -23.52
CA PHE A 696 37.42 -17.15 -24.13
C PHE A 696 37.00 -18.59 -24.41
N ALA A 697 36.10 -19.15 -23.61
CA ALA A 697 35.67 -20.55 -23.71
C ALA A 697 34.19 -20.70 -24.15
N GLY A 698 33.44 -19.61 -24.31
CA GLY A 698 32.02 -19.66 -24.68
C GLY A 698 31.72 -20.22 -26.08
N HIS A 699 32.72 -20.26 -26.97
CA HIS A 699 32.60 -20.88 -28.29
C HIS A 699 32.82 -22.40 -28.26
N SER A 700 33.68 -22.90 -27.37
CA SER A 700 34.02 -24.33 -27.26
C SER A 700 33.20 -25.06 -26.19
N SER A 701 32.73 -24.33 -25.18
CA SER A 701 31.88 -24.79 -24.09
C SER A 701 30.55 -24.02 -24.14
N SER A 702 29.41 -24.69 -23.93
CA SER A 702 28.12 -23.99 -23.95
C SER A 702 28.07 -22.88 -22.90
N LEU A 703 27.61 -21.68 -23.29
CA LEU A 703 27.45 -20.53 -22.38
C LEU A 703 26.61 -20.90 -21.14
N ALA A 704 25.58 -21.72 -21.36
CA ALA A 704 24.72 -22.28 -20.32
C ALA A 704 25.49 -23.18 -19.34
N GLY A 705 26.36 -24.05 -19.83
CA GLY A 705 27.18 -24.93 -19.00
C GLY A 705 28.10 -24.14 -18.07
N ILE A 706 28.77 -23.10 -18.59
CA ILE A 706 29.61 -22.19 -17.79
C ILE A 706 28.78 -21.50 -16.70
N ALA A 707 27.59 -21.03 -17.04
CA ALA A 707 26.69 -20.37 -16.09
C ALA A 707 26.26 -21.31 -14.95
N LEU A 708 25.80 -22.52 -15.30
CA LEU A 708 25.34 -23.52 -14.33
C LEU A 708 26.47 -24.02 -13.43
N LEU A 709 27.66 -24.29 -13.98
CA LEU A 709 28.84 -24.66 -13.18
C LEU A 709 29.23 -23.54 -12.21
N SER A 710 29.12 -22.28 -12.64
CA SER A 710 29.39 -21.13 -11.78
C SER A 710 28.36 -21.01 -10.64
N VAL A 711 27.09 -21.31 -10.91
CA VAL A 711 26.05 -21.40 -9.86
C VAL A 711 26.35 -22.52 -8.86
N VAL A 712 26.75 -23.71 -9.35
CA VAL A 712 27.15 -24.82 -8.47
C VAL A 712 28.36 -24.43 -7.61
N ALA A 713 29.36 -23.77 -8.20
CA ALA A 713 30.52 -23.27 -7.47
C ALA A 713 30.13 -22.23 -6.40
N MET A 714 29.22 -21.31 -6.73
CA MET A 714 28.69 -20.30 -5.81
C MET A 714 28.09 -20.92 -4.54
N PHE A 715 27.28 -21.97 -4.69
CA PHE A 715 26.67 -22.67 -3.56
C PHE A 715 27.65 -23.59 -2.82
N THR A 716 28.54 -24.26 -3.54
CA THR A 716 29.58 -25.13 -2.95
C THR A 716 30.53 -24.33 -2.05
N LEU A 717 30.89 -23.12 -2.48
CA LEU A 717 31.69 -22.17 -1.71
C LEU A 717 30.91 -21.47 -0.56
N ARG A 718 29.62 -21.81 -0.38
CA ARG A 718 28.71 -21.25 0.64
C ARG A 718 28.66 -19.71 0.63
N LEU A 719 28.72 -19.12 -0.57
CA LEU A 719 28.68 -17.66 -0.74
C LEU A 719 27.29 -17.11 -0.41
N VAL A 720 26.24 -17.81 -0.83
CA VAL A 720 24.83 -17.43 -0.64
C VAL A 720 23.94 -18.65 -0.34
N SER A 721 22.72 -18.41 0.16
CA SER A 721 21.73 -19.46 0.42
C SER A 721 20.71 -19.57 -0.73
N TRP A 722 20.18 -20.77 -0.95
CA TRP A 722 19.20 -21.02 -2.04
C TRP A 722 17.98 -20.10 -1.92
N ARG A 723 17.38 -20.02 -0.72
CA ARG A 723 16.23 -19.15 -0.43
C ARG A 723 16.48 -17.68 -0.73
N ALA A 724 17.73 -17.21 -0.64
CA ALA A 724 18.06 -15.83 -0.93
C ALA A 724 18.15 -15.58 -2.45
N VAL A 725 18.72 -16.52 -3.20
CA VAL A 725 18.80 -16.46 -4.66
C VAL A 725 17.41 -16.57 -5.29
N GLU A 726 16.61 -17.54 -4.84
CA GLU A 726 15.26 -17.84 -5.36
C GLU A 726 14.34 -16.61 -5.38
N LYS A 727 14.44 -15.73 -4.37
CA LYS A 727 13.64 -14.50 -4.27
C LYS A 727 13.99 -13.43 -5.31
N HIS A 728 15.22 -13.45 -5.83
CA HIS A 728 15.74 -12.42 -6.74
C HIS A 728 15.80 -12.91 -8.19
N VAL A 729 15.57 -14.20 -8.44
CA VAL A 729 15.50 -14.75 -9.81
C VAL A 729 14.15 -14.41 -10.41
N ASN A 730 14.16 -13.80 -11.60
CA ASN A 730 12.93 -13.53 -12.34
C ASN A 730 12.48 -14.76 -13.13
N TRP A 731 11.75 -15.66 -12.47
CA TRP A 731 11.17 -16.86 -13.08
C TRP A 731 10.22 -16.54 -14.23
N GLY A 732 9.57 -15.38 -14.18
CA GLY A 732 8.66 -14.94 -15.23
C GLY A 732 9.35 -14.77 -16.58
N VAL A 733 10.57 -14.20 -16.58
CA VAL A 733 11.39 -14.04 -17.80
C VAL A 733 11.82 -15.39 -18.36
N VAL A 734 12.22 -16.34 -17.49
CA VAL A 734 12.60 -17.70 -17.90
C VAL A 734 11.42 -18.42 -18.56
N LEU A 735 10.23 -18.34 -17.96
CA LEU A 735 8.99 -18.88 -18.55
C LEU A 735 8.60 -18.19 -19.86
N MET A 736 8.82 -16.88 -19.92
CA MET A 736 8.50 -16.08 -21.09
C MET A 736 9.27 -16.56 -22.32
N TYR A 737 10.56 -16.87 -22.16
CA TYR A 737 11.43 -17.30 -23.26
C TYR A 737 10.99 -18.62 -23.85
N GLY A 738 10.70 -19.62 -23.02
CA GLY A 738 10.21 -20.91 -23.49
C GLY A 738 8.97 -20.75 -24.38
N GLY A 739 8.03 -19.89 -23.97
CA GLY A 739 6.85 -19.60 -24.79
C GLY A 739 7.15 -18.78 -26.04
N ALA A 740 8.01 -17.78 -25.98
CA ALA A 740 8.40 -16.99 -27.15
C ALA A 740 9.11 -17.83 -28.22
N ILE A 741 10.02 -18.72 -27.79
CA ILE A 741 10.71 -19.67 -28.66
C ILE A 741 9.72 -20.64 -29.30
N ALA A 742 8.76 -21.16 -28.51
CA ALA A 742 7.70 -22.03 -29.02
C ALA A 742 6.81 -21.36 -30.07
N ILE A 743 6.39 -20.12 -29.81
CA ILE A 743 5.57 -19.36 -30.75
C ILE A 743 6.37 -19.03 -32.01
N GLY A 744 7.64 -18.64 -31.87
CA GLY A 744 8.50 -18.37 -33.02
C GLY A 744 8.72 -19.61 -33.88
N LYS A 745 9.03 -20.74 -33.26
CA LYS A 745 9.17 -22.02 -33.98
C LYS A 745 7.90 -22.41 -34.70
N ALA A 746 6.75 -22.25 -34.05
CA ALA A 746 5.45 -22.51 -34.67
C ALA A 746 5.22 -21.65 -35.92
N LEU A 747 5.58 -20.37 -35.91
CA LEU A 747 5.48 -19.48 -37.08
C LEU A 747 6.39 -19.94 -38.24
N THR A 748 7.61 -20.38 -37.94
CA THR A 748 8.56 -20.86 -38.96
C THR A 748 8.13 -22.20 -39.54
N VAL A 749 7.85 -23.20 -38.70
CA VAL A 749 7.50 -24.57 -39.13
C VAL A 749 6.17 -24.61 -39.90
N SER A 750 5.20 -23.79 -39.48
CA SER A 750 3.89 -23.74 -40.16
C SER A 750 3.89 -22.93 -41.47
N GLY A 751 5.01 -22.25 -41.80
CA GLY A 751 5.13 -21.34 -42.95
C GLY A 751 4.44 -19.99 -42.75
N ALA A 752 3.84 -19.75 -41.58
CA ALA A 752 3.04 -18.56 -41.33
C ALA A 752 3.88 -17.27 -41.19
N GLY A 753 5.09 -17.37 -40.66
CA GLY A 753 6.03 -16.24 -40.61
C GLY A 753 6.40 -15.73 -42.01
N LEU A 754 6.63 -16.64 -42.95
CA LEU A 754 6.93 -16.30 -44.34
C LEU A 754 5.70 -15.71 -45.06
N TRP A 755 4.51 -16.26 -44.81
CA TRP A 755 3.27 -15.71 -45.36
C TRP A 755 3.02 -14.27 -44.86
N LEU A 756 3.21 -14.04 -43.56
CA LEU A 756 3.09 -12.70 -42.96
C LEU A 756 4.13 -11.73 -43.54
N ALA A 757 5.36 -12.21 -43.77
CA ALA A 757 6.42 -11.42 -44.39
C ALA A 757 5.99 -10.85 -45.75
N HIS A 758 5.50 -11.69 -46.66
CA HIS A 758 5.03 -11.27 -47.98
C HIS A 758 3.77 -10.40 -47.93
N ALA A 759 2.90 -10.60 -46.93
CA ALA A 759 1.68 -9.83 -46.79
C ALA A 759 1.91 -8.40 -46.28
N VAL A 760 2.94 -8.17 -45.47
CA VAL A 760 3.16 -6.91 -44.75
C VAL A 760 4.35 -6.11 -45.28
N PHE A 761 5.41 -6.77 -45.74
CA PHE A 761 6.64 -6.11 -46.16
C PHE A 761 6.72 -6.04 -47.70
N PRO A 762 6.80 -4.84 -48.29
CA PRO A 762 7.01 -4.71 -49.74
C PRO A 762 8.36 -5.29 -50.14
N GLU A 763 8.38 -6.10 -51.21
CA GLU A 763 9.62 -6.68 -51.77
C GLU A 763 10.64 -5.61 -52.19
N SER A 764 10.21 -4.36 -52.39
CA SER A 764 11.07 -3.22 -52.74
C SER A 764 11.96 -2.72 -51.60
N ILE A 765 11.70 -3.13 -50.35
CA ILE A 765 12.49 -2.71 -49.18
C ILE A 765 13.51 -3.80 -48.84
N ALA A 766 14.77 -3.59 -49.24
CA ALA A 766 15.87 -4.53 -49.02
C ALA A 766 17.09 -3.87 -48.35
N GLY A 767 18.01 -4.69 -47.85
CA GLY A 767 19.27 -4.27 -47.25
C GLY A 767 19.09 -3.30 -46.06
N LEU A 768 19.81 -2.18 -46.10
CA LEU A 768 19.83 -1.19 -45.01
C LEU A 768 18.45 -0.58 -44.72
N ALA A 769 17.58 -0.44 -45.73
CA ALA A 769 16.24 0.11 -45.56
C ALA A 769 15.34 -0.81 -44.73
N LEU A 770 15.47 -2.13 -44.90
CA LEU A 770 14.74 -3.12 -44.09
C LEU A 770 15.24 -3.11 -42.64
N LEU A 771 16.55 -3.06 -42.43
CA LEU A 771 17.14 -2.95 -41.08
C LEU A 771 16.70 -1.66 -40.37
N ALA A 772 16.63 -0.53 -41.09
CA ALA A 772 16.13 0.73 -40.57
C ALA A 772 14.66 0.62 -40.13
N LEU A 773 13.81 -0.01 -40.96
CA LEU A 773 12.41 -0.22 -40.65
C LEU A 773 12.23 -1.11 -39.41
N LEU A 774 12.95 -2.24 -39.34
CA LEU A 774 12.89 -3.15 -38.21
C LEU A 774 13.39 -2.50 -36.92
N ALA A 775 14.46 -1.71 -36.99
CA ALA A 775 14.97 -0.95 -35.85
C ALA A 775 13.95 0.09 -35.37
N LEU A 776 13.31 0.82 -36.29
CA LEU A 776 12.30 1.83 -35.95
C LEU A 776 11.07 1.17 -35.28
N ILE A 777 10.57 0.07 -35.84
CA ILE A 777 9.48 -0.71 -35.23
C ILE A 777 9.89 -1.17 -33.84
N THR A 778 11.09 -1.70 -33.68
CA THR A 778 11.59 -2.19 -32.38
C THR A 778 11.69 -1.07 -31.35
N LEU A 779 12.21 0.12 -31.71
CA LEU A 779 12.26 1.29 -30.83
C LEU A 779 10.87 1.73 -30.37
N MET A 780 9.89 1.72 -31.28
CA MET A 780 8.52 2.10 -30.91
C MET A 780 7.87 1.07 -29.97
N PHE A 781 8.04 -0.22 -30.27
CA PHE A 781 7.50 -1.29 -29.43
C PHE A 781 8.11 -1.28 -28.04
N THR A 782 9.43 -1.12 -27.94
CA THR A 782 10.12 -1.21 -26.65
C THR A 782 9.80 -0.08 -25.67
N GLU A 783 9.21 1.02 -26.14
CA GLU A 783 8.67 2.08 -25.26
C GLU A 783 7.31 1.70 -24.67
N ALA A 784 6.55 0.84 -25.36
CA ALA A 784 5.21 0.41 -24.95
C ALA A 784 5.22 -0.92 -24.19
N VAL A 785 6.16 -1.82 -24.51
CA VAL A 785 6.27 -3.16 -23.92
C VAL A 785 7.65 -3.40 -23.34
N SER A 786 7.80 -4.42 -22.49
CA SER A 786 9.12 -4.78 -21.98
C SER A 786 10.10 -5.11 -23.12
N ASN A 787 11.37 -4.74 -22.96
CA ASN A 787 12.44 -5.00 -23.93
C ASN A 787 12.49 -6.46 -24.43
N ALA A 788 12.30 -7.42 -23.52
CA ALA A 788 12.30 -8.84 -23.87
C ALA A 788 11.04 -9.24 -24.66
N ALA A 789 9.88 -8.67 -24.34
CA ALA A 789 8.67 -8.86 -25.13
C ALA A 789 8.81 -8.24 -26.54
N ALA A 790 9.47 -7.09 -26.68
CA ALA A 790 9.75 -6.49 -27.99
C ALA A 790 10.56 -7.45 -28.88
N VAL A 791 11.62 -8.09 -28.35
CA VAL A 791 12.37 -9.13 -29.07
C VAL A 791 11.50 -10.34 -29.38
N ALA A 792 10.72 -10.84 -28.41
CA ALA A 792 9.82 -11.98 -28.59
C ALA A 792 8.76 -11.76 -29.68
N ILE A 793 8.35 -10.51 -29.88
CA ILE A 793 7.35 -10.09 -30.86
C ILE A 793 7.98 -9.89 -32.23
N VAL A 794 9.03 -9.08 -32.30
CA VAL A 794 9.57 -8.59 -33.57
C VAL A 794 10.44 -9.67 -34.24
N LEU A 795 11.27 -10.38 -33.48
CA LEU A 795 12.30 -11.24 -34.06
C LEU A 795 11.74 -12.46 -34.82
N PRO A 796 10.70 -13.17 -34.34
CA PRO A 796 10.10 -14.28 -35.09
C PRO A 796 9.49 -13.89 -36.44
N VAL A 797 9.12 -12.62 -36.61
CA VAL A 797 8.63 -12.08 -37.89
C VAL A 797 9.79 -11.54 -38.72
N ALA A 798 10.75 -10.87 -38.08
CA ALA A 798 11.89 -10.25 -38.75
C ALA A 798 12.82 -11.27 -39.42
N ILE A 799 13.06 -12.44 -38.81
CA ILE A 799 13.95 -13.47 -39.38
C ILE A 799 13.42 -14.03 -40.72
N PRO A 800 12.15 -14.48 -40.83
CA PRO A 800 11.60 -14.90 -42.12
C PRO A 800 11.60 -13.80 -43.19
N VAL A 801 11.31 -12.55 -42.80
CA VAL A 801 11.35 -11.38 -43.71
C VAL A 801 12.78 -11.16 -44.23
N ALA A 802 13.77 -11.21 -43.34
CA ALA A 802 15.17 -11.06 -43.68
C ALA A 802 15.67 -12.17 -44.60
N ALA A 803 15.26 -13.42 -44.35
CA ALA A 803 15.59 -14.56 -45.20
C ALA A 803 15.05 -14.36 -46.63
N ALA A 804 13.82 -13.84 -46.78
CA ALA A 804 13.26 -13.50 -48.09
C ALA A 804 14.03 -12.37 -48.79
N ALA A 805 14.53 -11.39 -48.02
CA ALA A 805 15.34 -10.28 -48.51
C ALA A 805 16.85 -10.60 -48.65
N GLN A 806 17.26 -11.86 -48.45
CA GLN A 806 18.66 -12.30 -48.46
C GLN A 806 19.59 -11.53 -47.52
N ILE A 807 19.05 -11.09 -46.38
CA ILE A 807 19.84 -10.48 -45.30
C ILE A 807 20.22 -11.58 -44.31
N ASP A 808 21.47 -11.56 -43.87
CA ASP A 808 21.97 -12.43 -42.81
C ASP A 808 21.07 -12.36 -41.55
N PRO A 809 20.50 -13.50 -41.09
CA PRO A 809 19.63 -13.51 -39.92
C PRO A 809 20.31 -13.06 -38.62
N ILE A 810 21.63 -13.26 -38.48
CA ILE A 810 22.38 -12.84 -37.30
C ILE A 810 22.37 -11.30 -37.21
N THR A 811 22.63 -10.63 -38.33
CA THR A 811 22.55 -9.17 -38.45
C THR A 811 21.18 -8.64 -38.00
N VAL A 812 20.10 -9.31 -38.38
CA VAL A 812 18.73 -8.93 -37.98
C VAL A 812 18.48 -9.17 -36.48
N ALA A 813 18.96 -10.29 -35.96
CA ALA A 813 18.86 -10.60 -34.54
C ALA A 813 19.62 -9.62 -33.65
N LEU A 814 20.83 -9.24 -34.05
CA LEU A 814 21.60 -8.19 -33.37
C LEU A 814 20.91 -6.84 -33.48
N ALA A 815 20.34 -6.51 -34.64
CA ALA A 815 19.62 -5.26 -34.84
C ALA A 815 18.43 -5.13 -33.88
N VAL A 816 17.51 -6.10 -33.92
CA VAL A 816 16.33 -6.11 -33.03
C VAL A 816 16.75 -6.21 -31.56
N GLY A 817 17.69 -7.10 -31.25
CA GLY A 817 18.18 -7.34 -29.89
C GLY A 817 18.80 -6.10 -29.25
N ILE A 818 19.73 -5.43 -29.93
CA ILE A 818 20.42 -4.24 -29.42
C ILE A 818 19.46 -3.05 -29.33
N VAL A 819 18.68 -2.83 -30.39
CA VAL A 819 17.78 -1.67 -30.48
C VAL A 819 16.63 -1.74 -29.47
N SER A 820 16.12 -2.93 -29.16
CA SER A 820 15.14 -3.15 -28.08
C SER A 820 15.63 -2.73 -26.69
N GLY A 821 16.91 -2.41 -26.53
CA GLY A 821 17.45 -1.94 -25.26
C GLY A 821 17.35 -0.44 -25.04
N PHE A 822 16.98 0.34 -26.05
CA PHE A 822 17.02 1.80 -26.02
C PHE A 822 15.66 2.45 -25.78
N ALA A 823 14.96 2.04 -24.71
CA ALA A 823 13.72 2.67 -24.25
C ALA A 823 13.99 3.79 -23.23
N PHE A 824 13.76 5.04 -23.63
CA PHE A 824 14.06 6.23 -22.84
C PHE A 824 12.86 7.16 -22.59
N MET A 825 11.77 7.02 -23.35
CA MET A 825 10.67 8.00 -23.38
C MET A 825 9.65 7.79 -22.28
N LEU A 826 9.15 6.56 -22.13
CA LEU A 826 8.01 6.25 -21.26
C LEU A 826 8.45 5.58 -19.95
N PRO A 827 7.77 5.88 -18.82
CA PRO A 827 8.01 5.17 -17.55
C PRO A 827 7.82 3.65 -17.69
N MET A 828 6.85 3.23 -18.49
CA MET A 828 6.50 1.82 -18.66
C MET A 828 7.49 1.03 -19.54
N GLY A 829 8.35 1.70 -20.32
CA GLY A 829 9.25 1.02 -21.26
C GLY A 829 10.30 0.17 -20.55
N THR A 830 10.86 0.66 -19.44
CA THR A 830 11.86 -0.09 -18.65
C THR A 830 11.69 0.10 -17.14
N PRO A 831 12.02 -0.91 -16.31
CA PRO A 831 11.96 -0.77 -14.86
C PRO A 831 12.79 0.39 -14.29
N PRO A 832 14.01 0.71 -14.79
CA PRO A 832 14.73 1.92 -14.37
C PRO A 832 13.92 3.21 -14.55
N ASN A 833 13.24 3.38 -15.70
CA ASN A 833 12.39 4.54 -15.96
C ASN A 833 11.18 4.60 -15.01
N ALA A 834 10.51 3.47 -14.77
CA ALA A 834 9.40 3.37 -13.82
C ALA A 834 9.84 3.72 -12.39
N MET A 835 10.98 3.18 -11.95
CA MET A 835 11.54 3.41 -10.61
C MET A 835 11.85 4.88 -10.36
N ILE A 836 12.46 5.58 -11.33
CA ILE A 836 12.75 7.00 -11.17
C ILE A 836 11.50 7.87 -11.26
N PHE A 837 10.51 7.47 -12.06
CA PHE A 837 9.23 8.17 -12.16
C PHE A 837 8.44 8.09 -10.86
N GLY A 838 8.41 6.90 -10.22
CA GLY A 838 7.77 6.67 -8.93
C GLY A 838 8.35 7.49 -7.77
N THR A 839 9.48 8.18 -7.98
CA THR A 839 10.04 9.09 -6.96
C THR A 839 9.31 10.42 -6.81
N GLY A 840 8.50 10.81 -7.79
CA GLY A 840 7.86 12.13 -7.83
C GLY A 840 8.81 13.29 -8.18
N PHE A 841 10.12 13.05 -8.32
CA PHE A 841 11.09 14.08 -8.75
C PHE A 841 11.17 14.25 -10.27
N VAL A 842 10.71 13.25 -11.03
CA VAL A 842 10.79 13.23 -12.50
C VAL A 842 9.42 13.49 -13.12
N ARG A 843 9.35 14.47 -14.02
CA ARG A 843 8.12 14.79 -14.77
C ARG A 843 8.05 14.00 -16.07
N ALA A 844 6.87 13.44 -16.38
CA ALA A 844 6.63 12.69 -17.62
C ALA A 844 6.93 13.50 -18.89
N SER A 845 6.63 14.81 -18.89
CA SER A 845 6.94 15.69 -20.04
C SER A 845 8.44 15.80 -20.32
N HIS A 846 9.27 15.82 -19.28
CA HIS A 846 10.73 15.83 -19.42
C HIS A 846 11.24 14.45 -19.87
N MET A 847 10.67 13.36 -19.37
CA MET A 847 11.02 12.00 -19.84
C MET A 847 10.74 11.86 -21.33
N MET A 848 9.55 12.25 -21.80
CA MET A 848 9.22 12.17 -23.23
C MET A 848 10.13 13.06 -24.07
N ARG A 849 10.38 14.31 -23.66
CA ARG A 849 11.20 15.25 -24.44
C ARG A 849 12.67 14.80 -24.57
N TYR A 850 13.31 14.48 -23.45
CA TYR A 850 14.71 14.08 -23.44
C TYR A 850 14.88 12.62 -23.90
N GLY A 851 13.94 11.75 -23.56
CA GLY A 851 13.89 10.39 -24.04
C GLY A 851 13.75 10.33 -25.56
N ALA A 852 12.87 11.13 -26.18
CA ALA A 852 12.72 11.14 -27.64
C ALA A 852 14.03 11.56 -28.33
N LEU A 853 14.74 12.53 -27.76
CA LEU A 853 16.06 12.93 -28.24
C LEU A 853 17.07 11.76 -28.17
N LEU A 854 17.08 11.00 -27.07
CA LEU A 854 17.93 9.83 -26.91
C LEU A 854 17.52 8.69 -27.86
N SER A 855 16.23 8.42 -28.05
CA SER A 855 15.74 7.37 -28.95
C SER A 855 16.06 7.69 -30.42
N VAL A 856 15.92 8.95 -30.85
CA VAL A 856 16.36 9.41 -32.18
C VAL A 856 17.88 9.30 -32.33
N SER A 857 18.63 9.65 -31.28
CA SER A 857 20.09 9.49 -31.27
C SER A 857 20.50 8.03 -31.37
N ALA A 858 19.84 7.13 -30.62
CA ALA A 858 20.07 5.70 -30.64
C ALA A 858 19.79 5.11 -32.03
N PHE A 859 18.67 5.49 -32.66
CA PHE A 859 18.36 5.10 -34.04
C PHE A 859 19.45 5.55 -35.01
N THR A 860 19.87 6.81 -34.93
CA THR A 860 20.88 7.38 -35.83
C THR A 860 22.22 6.69 -35.65
N LEU A 861 22.66 6.48 -34.42
CA LEU A 861 23.91 5.78 -34.11
C LEU A 861 23.86 4.31 -34.52
N PHE A 862 22.71 3.65 -34.36
CA PHE A 862 22.49 2.31 -34.86
C PHE A 862 22.70 2.25 -36.38
N MET A 863 22.08 3.16 -37.14
CA MET A 863 22.26 3.23 -38.60
C MET A 863 23.71 3.47 -39.01
N ILE A 864 24.43 4.36 -38.30
CA ILE A 864 25.85 4.61 -38.53
C ILE A 864 26.69 3.37 -38.22
N THR A 865 26.40 2.68 -37.12
CA THR A 865 27.16 1.50 -36.68
C THR A 865 26.94 0.32 -37.63
N VAL A 866 25.70 0.07 -38.04
CA VAL A 866 25.38 -1.00 -39.01
C VAL A 866 26.01 -0.73 -40.38
N SER A 867 26.06 0.53 -40.83
CA SER A 867 26.61 0.85 -42.15
C SER A 867 28.14 0.93 -42.18
N LEU A 868 28.79 1.39 -41.10
CA LEU A 868 30.23 1.63 -41.09
C LEU A 868 31.04 0.64 -40.25
N TRP A 869 30.52 0.21 -39.10
CA TRP A 869 31.26 -0.61 -38.14
C TRP A 869 31.05 -2.11 -38.37
N TRP A 870 29.80 -2.55 -38.56
CA TRP A 870 29.49 -3.98 -38.72
C TRP A 870 30.19 -4.63 -39.92
N PRO A 871 30.30 -3.98 -41.10
CA PRO A 871 31.05 -4.54 -42.22
C PRO A 871 32.55 -4.74 -41.96
N LEU A 872 33.12 -4.04 -40.96
CA LEU A 872 34.53 -4.17 -40.57
C LEU A 872 34.76 -5.35 -39.61
N LEU A 873 33.71 -5.86 -38.98
CA LEU A 873 33.77 -7.04 -38.12
C LEU A 873 33.81 -8.29 -39.03
N LYS A 874 34.96 -8.99 -39.05
CA LYS A 874 35.11 -10.25 -39.78
C LYS A 874 34.06 -11.25 -39.30
N GLY A 875 33.09 -11.59 -40.15
CA GLY A 875 31.96 -12.47 -39.84
C GLY A 875 30.57 -11.91 -40.20
N PHE A 876 30.46 -10.61 -40.49
CA PHE A 876 29.19 -9.93 -40.85
C PHE A 876 29.11 -9.51 -42.33
N GLY A 877 30.11 -9.87 -43.13
CA GLY A 877 30.20 -9.52 -44.54
C GLY A 877 30.93 -10.60 -45.31
N GLU A 878 30.19 -11.65 -45.67
CA GLU A 878 30.30 -12.42 -46.92
C GLU A 878 29.01 -13.21 -47.14
#